data_AF-A0A928X2A3-F1
#
_entry.id   AF-A0A928X2A3-F1
#
_cell.length_a   1.000
_cell.length_b   1.000
_cell.length_c   1.000
_cell.angle_alpha   90.00
_cell.angle_beta   90.00
_cell.angle_gamma   90.00
#
_symmetry.space_group_name_H-M   'P 1'
#
loop_
_entity.id
_entity.type
_entity.pdbx_description
1 polymer ?
#
loop_
_entity_poly.entity_id
_entity_poly.type
_entity_poly.pdbx_seq_one_letter_code
_entity_poly.pdbx_strand_id
1 'polypeptide(L)'
;MPICNPTSRFPTHSQNSAQQTAVVKPVSTIIFDAHVDNLPMLLAGVATGANTHVLSPDQDGIAQITTILQQAPTTSLTLVAHGFSGGINLGASTLELNNLAQYASQLQAWFNLADSPQLTLMACNVAVGNAGAEFVAKLQAISNAKIVASNRPIGNGYWLPEATQLFEAATLQNYRHTLADGFTGEYYNDREFGELALTRVDSSIDFDWGDSSPDESIEPDTFSVRWTGKIEPKFSETYTFKTASDDGVRLWVDGQLIIDQFVDQGTTEHTGTIELQADTQYDIRLDYYEGGGGAVVRLFWSSASLPEELVTPAPEAVDPVDPVDPVDPVDPVDPVDPVDPAEPPETPANDDLDGLLSAATGDNVLEITRLGNAQVFSLTVEISKILTVGSLKIFSTDENGNNRTQIGAFSVVENENNVLPDFTPTFNLLRNDLLSVTHLQFELEEKGLTSLGKLEDLGDGTFSLVFEDGTQLTTALKDEVPSSPNLLQDDAAIIDLTNLTGTVSISGEIRREASMDNLVDLYVTDADGAVFDTMGNKYMPGDAGYQAAAISNRLNINLTGDHGKTKSFDATLTGGMHLGIFVAVDGVDPEVATTDQILFSHSGENKDKLGRTFDHIKTLGDNTFGVEDQARLGDTDFNDIVISFNVA
;
A
#
# COMPACT_ATOMS: atom_id res chain seq x y z
N MET A 1 -58.71 44.37 -56.27
CA MET A 1 -59.47 44.76 -55.06
C MET A 1 -60.08 43.48 -54.46
N PRO A 2 -60.14 43.34 -53.12
CA PRO A 2 -59.47 42.29 -52.33
C PRO A 2 -60.47 41.21 -51.82
N ILE A 3 -60.22 40.20 -50.94
CA ILE A 3 -59.62 40.19 -49.59
C ILE A 3 -59.38 38.72 -49.10
N CYS A 4 -58.25 38.53 -48.39
CA CYS A 4 -57.82 37.60 -47.31
C CYS A 4 -57.70 36.05 -47.38
N ASN A 5 -56.50 35.64 -46.92
CA ASN A 5 -55.98 34.37 -46.35
C ASN A 5 -56.51 34.16 -44.89
N PRO A 6 -56.25 33.07 -44.12
CA PRO A 6 -54.94 32.36 -44.03
C PRO A 6 -54.91 30.81 -43.83
N THR A 7 -53.87 30.20 -44.44
CA THR A 7 -52.88 29.18 -43.94
C THR A 7 -53.33 27.91 -43.19
N SER A 8 -52.71 26.73 -43.30
CA SER A 8 -51.61 26.18 -44.11
C SER A 8 -51.57 24.64 -43.88
N ARG A 9 -51.31 23.85 -44.94
CA ARG A 9 -51.16 22.37 -44.91
C ARG A 9 -49.70 21.94 -44.78
N PHE A 10 -49.45 20.82 -44.10
CA PHE A 10 -48.33 19.89 -44.36
C PHE A 10 -48.80 18.43 -44.16
N PRO A 11 -48.52 17.49 -45.09
CA PRO A 11 -48.74 16.06 -44.87
C PRO A 11 -47.45 15.20 -44.86
N THR A 12 -47.48 14.20 -43.98
CA THR A 12 -46.89 12.84 -44.04
C THR A 12 -45.35 12.67 -44.06
N HIS A 13 -44.80 12.19 -42.94
CA HIS A 13 -43.47 11.57 -42.84
C HIS A 13 -43.56 10.03 -42.94
N SER A 14 -42.67 9.48 -43.77
CA SER A 14 -42.39 8.05 -43.93
C SER A 14 -41.65 7.48 -42.71
N GLN A 15 -42.07 6.27 -42.31
CA GLN A 15 -41.39 5.41 -41.34
C GLN A 15 -40.02 4.99 -41.90
N ASN A 16 -38.94 5.32 -41.20
CA ASN A 16 -37.61 4.74 -41.39
C ASN A 16 -37.27 4.00 -40.10
N SER A 17 -37.22 2.67 -40.17
CA SER A 17 -36.74 1.79 -39.12
C SER A 17 -35.22 1.95 -38.97
N ALA A 18 -34.78 2.67 -37.96
CA ALA A 18 -33.37 2.63 -37.53
C ALA A 18 -33.16 1.35 -36.73
N GLN A 19 -32.46 0.37 -37.31
CA GLN A 19 -31.78 -0.68 -36.55
C GLN A 19 -30.79 0.01 -35.63
N GLN A 20 -31.06 -0.05 -34.33
CA GLN A 20 -30.13 0.34 -33.29
C GLN A 20 -28.99 -0.68 -33.32
N THR A 21 -27.88 -0.33 -33.95
CA THR A 21 -26.64 -1.11 -33.88
C THR A 21 -26.21 -1.16 -32.41
N ALA A 22 -26.23 -2.35 -31.82
CA ALA A 22 -25.65 -2.60 -30.51
C ALA A 22 -24.21 -2.09 -30.51
N VAL A 23 -23.88 -1.23 -29.54
CA VAL A 23 -22.51 -0.80 -29.28
C VAL A 23 -21.74 -2.07 -28.91
N VAL A 24 -20.87 -2.55 -29.80
CA VAL A 24 -19.92 -3.61 -29.47
C VAL A 24 -18.94 -2.98 -28.48
N LYS A 25 -19.04 -3.34 -27.20
CA LYS A 25 -18.03 -2.99 -26.19
C LYS A 25 -16.66 -3.46 -26.70
N PRO A 26 -15.58 -2.68 -26.53
CA PRO A 26 -14.24 -3.20 -26.77
C PRO A 26 -14.04 -4.46 -25.90
N VAL A 27 -13.52 -5.53 -26.51
CA VAL A 27 -13.35 -6.83 -25.86
C VAL A 27 -12.17 -6.72 -24.90
N SER A 28 -12.43 -6.54 -23.60
CA SER A 28 -11.41 -6.67 -22.56
C SER A 28 -10.97 -8.13 -22.46
N THR A 29 -9.66 -8.37 -22.38
CA THR A 29 -9.10 -9.70 -22.11
C THR A 29 -8.91 -9.83 -20.60
N ILE A 30 -9.47 -10.88 -20.01
CA ILE A 30 -9.30 -11.18 -18.58
C ILE A 30 -8.54 -12.50 -18.50
N ILE A 31 -7.43 -12.52 -17.77
CA ILE A 31 -6.63 -13.71 -17.55
C ILE A 31 -6.60 -13.98 -16.05
N PHE A 32 -7.08 -15.16 -15.67
CA PHE A 32 -7.07 -15.62 -14.29
C PHE A 32 -5.85 -16.49 -14.03
N ASP A 33 -5.20 -16.26 -12.91
CA ASP A 33 -4.33 -17.26 -12.33
C ASP A 33 -5.15 -18.44 -11.80
N ALA A 34 -4.63 -19.66 -11.95
CA ALA A 34 -5.34 -20.87 -11.53
C ALA A 34 -5.41 -21.03 -10.01
N HIS A 35 -4.53 -20.37 -9.25
CA HIS A 35 -4.50 -20.44 -7.79
C HIS A 35 -5.48 -19.46 -7.12
N VAL A 36 -6.24 -18.68 -7.90
CA VAL A 36 -7.26 -17.77 -7.35
C VAL A 36 -8.32 -18.55 -6.57
N ASP A 37 -8.50 -18.19 -5.31
CA ASP A 37 -9.54 -18.75 -4.45
C ASP A 37 -10.92 -18.70 -5.11
N ASN A 38 -11.66 -19.81 -5.07
CA ASN A 38 -13.01 -19.90 -5.63
C ASN A 38 -13.11 -19.32 -7.07
N LEU A 39 -12.08 -19.57 -7.89
CA LEU A 39 -12.04 -19.18 -9.29
C LEU A 39 -13.34 -19.51 -10.08
N PRO A 40 -14.02 -20.67 -9.88
CA PRO A 40 -15.27 -20.95 -10.59
C PRO A 40 -16.34 -19.87 -10.41
N MET A 41 -16.43 -19.26 -9.23
CA MET A 41 -17.39 -18.19 -8.95
C MET A 41 -17.05 -16.91 -9.72
N LEU A 42 -15.76 -16.52 -9.76
CA LEU A 42 -15.33 -15.36 -10.54
C LEU A 42 -15.53 -15.58 -12.03
N LEU A 43 -15.19 -16.77 -12.54
CA LEU A 43 -15.41 -17.14 -13.95
C LEU A 43 -16.90 -17.09 -14.33
N ALA A 44 -17.78 -17.61 -13.48
CA ALA A 44 -19.23 -17.57 -13.71
C ALA A 44 -19.79 -16.14 -13.71
N GLY A 45 -19.15 -15.24 -12.96
CA GLY A 45 -19.53 -13.83 -12.89
C GLY A 45 -18.95 -12.93 -13.96
N VAL A 46 -18.13 -13.42 -14.89
CA VAL A 46 -17.55 -12.56 -15.94
C VAL A 46 -18.65 -12.01 -16.84
N ALA A 47 -18.68 -10.68 -17.00
CA ALA A 47 -19.65 -10.00 -17.84
C ALA A 47 -19.57 -10.46 -19.31
N THR A 48 -20.74 -10.60 -19.96
CA THR A 48 -20.81 -11.11 -21.34
C THR A 48 -19.99 -10.26 -22.31
N GLY A 49 -19.09 -10.90 -23.05
CA GLY A 49 -18.29 -10.28 -24.11
C GLY A 49 -16.80 -10.04 -23.78
N ALA A 50 -16.34 -10.37 -22.57
CA ALA A 50 -14.91 -10.43 -22.27
C ALA A 50 -14.25 -11.69 -22.86
N ASN A 51 -12.98 -11.58 -23.24
CA ASN A 51 -12.17 -12.71 -23.69
C ASN A 51 -11.43 -13.30 -22.48
N THR A 52 -11.90 -14.42 -21.96
CA THR A 52 -11.42 -14.99 -20.69
C THR A 52 -10.46 -16.15 -20.91
N HIS A 53 -9.34 -16.15 -20.19
CA HIS A 53 -8.34 -17.22 -20.15
C HIS A 53 -8.01 -17.60 -18.71
N VAL A 54 -7.57 -18.83 -18.49
CA VAL A 54 -7.04 -19.29 -17.20
C VAL A 54 -5.63 -19.81 -17.45
N LEU A 55 -4.66 -19.35 -16.67
CA LEU A 55 -3.28 -19.82 -16.75
C LEU A 55 -3.18 -21.25 -16.23
N SER A 56 -2.34 -22.06 -16.86
CA SER A 56 -1.93 -23.34 -16.28
C SER A 56 -1.05 -23.06 -15.05
N PRO A 57 -1.30 -23.70 -13.91
CA PRO A 57 -0.50 -23.48 -12.69
C PRO A 57 0.95 -23.95 -12.87
N ASP A 58 1.19 -25.04 -13.59
CA ASP A 58 2.53 -25.64 -13.74
C ASP A 58 3.39 -25.05 -14.87
N GLN A 59 3.02 -23.88 -15.41
CA GLN A 59 3.70 -23.27 -16.55
C GLN A 59 4.01 -21.81 -16.26
N ASP A 60 5.11 -21.30 -16.80
CA ASP A 60 5.47 -19.88 -16.72
C ASP A 60 4.31 -19.00 -17.21
N GLY A 61 3.68 -18.26 -16.29
CA GLY A 61 2.49 -17.46 -16.59
C GLY A 61 2.79 -16.29 -17.51
N ILE A 62 3.98 -15.68 -17.42
CA ILE A 62 4.38 -14.56 -18.27
C ILE A 62 4.48 -15.02 -19.74
N ALA A 63 5.04 -16.20 -20.00
CA ALA A 63 5.12 -16.83 -21.32
C ALA A 63 3.73 -17.23 -21.85
N GLN A 64 2.86 -17.74 -20.98
CA GLN A 64 1.46 -18.05 -21.33
C GLN A 64 0.70 -16.78 -21.76
N ILE A 65 0.75 -15.73 -20.95
CA ILE A 65 0.12 -14.42 -21.26
C ILE A 65 0.67 -13.89 -22.58
N THR A 66 1.99 -13.92 -22.77
CA THR A 66 2.63 -13.48 -24.02
C THR A 66 2.05 -14.23 -25.23
N THR A 67 1.86 -15.54 -25.11
CA THR A 67 1.29 -16.37 -26.18
C THR A 67 -0.18 -16.05 -26.44
N ILE A 68 -0.98 -15.85 -25.38
CA ILE A 68 -2.39 -15.46 -25.47
C ILE A 68 -2.53 -14.13 -26.21
N LEU A 69 -1.74 -13.13 -25.84
CA LEU A 69 -1.81 -11.78 -26.42
C LEU A 69 -1.29 -11.71 -27.86
N GLN A 70 -0.34 -12.57 -28.25
CA GLN A 70 0.07 -12.72 -29.65
C GLN A 70 -1.06 -13.26 -30.54
N GLN A 71 -1.93 -14.11 -30.00
CA GLN A 71 -3.06 -14.69 -30.72
C GLN A 71 -4.28 -13.77 -30.72
N ALA A 72 -4.48 -13.04 -29.62
CA ALA A 72 -5.59 -12.12 -29.41
C ALA A 72 -5.09 -10.79 -28.81
N PRO A 73 -4.55 -9.88 -29.65
CA PRO A 73 -4.12 -8.57 -29.19
C PRO A 73 -5.26 -7.78 -28.55
N THR A 74 -4.96 -7.05 -27.47
CA THR A 74 -5.94 -6.24 -26.75
C THR A 74 -5.34 -4.89 -26.35
N THR A 75 -6.21 -3.89 -26.17
CA THR A 75 -5.85 -2.61 -25.54
C THR A 75 -6.16 -2.59 -24.05
N SER A 76 -6.88 -3.59 -23.54
CA SER A 76 -7.29 -3.71 -22.13
C SER A 76 -7.09 -5.14 -21.66
N LEU A 77 -6.12 -5.32 -20.76
CA LEU A 77 -5.79 -6.58 -20.12
C LEU A 77 -6.06 -6.46 -18.62
N THR A 78 -6.79 -7.43 -18.07
CA THR A 78 -6.97 -7.60 -16.62
C THR A 78 -6.34 -8.93 -16.21
N LEU A 79 -5.41 -8.88 -15.27
CA LEU A 79 -4.85 -10.06 -14.60
C LEU A 79 -5.55 -10.21 -13.26
N VAL A 80 -6.12 -11.38 -12.99
CA VAL A 80 -6.77 -11.71 -11.72
C VAL A 80 -5.94 -12.79 -11.04
N ALA A 81 -5.28 -12.45 -9.95
CA ALA A 81 -4.34 -13.34 -9.29
C ALA A 81 -4.11 -12.92 -7.83
N HIS A 82 -3.38 -13.74 -7.07
CA HIS A 82 -2.85 -13.32 -5.78
C HIS A 82 -1.66 -12.34 -5.95
N GLY A 83 -1.53 -11.38 -5.04
CA GLY A 83 -0.49 -10.34 -5.11
C GLY A 83 0.00 -9.85 -3.76
N PHE A 84 1.10 -9.10 -3.81
CA PHE A 84 1.81 -8.53 -2.66
C PHE A 84 2.49 -7.21 -3.08
N SER A 85 3.01 -6.43 -2.13
CA SER A 85 3.69 -5.16 -2.45
C SER A 85 4.80 -5.36 -3.48
N GLY A 86 4.64 -4.74 -4.65
CA GLY A 86 5.60 -4.82 -5.74
C GLY A 86 5.59 -6.13 -6.56
N GLY A 87 4.56 -6.98 -6.46
CA GLY A 87 4.49 -8.21 -7.25
C GLY A 87 3.12 -8.90 -7.37
N ILE A 88 3.02 -9.81 -8.34
CA ILE A 88 1.83 -10.61 -8.67
C ILE A 88 2.21 -12.01 -9.13
N ASN A 89 1.45 -13.03 -8.71
CA ASN A 89 1.69 -14.43 -9.08
C ASN A 89 0.94 -14.83 -10.36
N LEU A 90 1.61 -15.54 -11.27
CA LEU A 90 1.10 -15.89 -12.59
C LEU A 90 1.63 -17.28 -13.00
N GLY A 91 0.80 -18.31 -12.94
CA GLY A 91 1.15 -19.71 -13.14
C GLY A 91 2.28 -20.12 -12.19
N ALA A 92 3.35 -20.69 -12.75
CA ALA A 92 4.56 -21.08 -12.02
C ALA A 92 5.60 -19.94 -11.91
N SER A 93 5.20 -18.69 -12.17
CA SER A 93 6.09 -17.54 -12.17
C SER A 93 5.53 -16.39 -11.34
N THR A 94 6.41 -15.56 -10.80
CA THR A 94 6.03 -14.31 -10.14
C THR A 94 6.58 -13.14 -10.93
N LEU A 95 5.74 -12.16 -11.25
CA LEU A 95 6.16 -10.90 -11.85
C LEU A 95 6.32 -9.88 -10.72
N GLU A 96 7.53 -9.42 -10.46
CA GLU A 96 7.83 -8.56 -9.31
C GLU A 96 8.89 -7.50 -9.64
N LEU A 97 8.99 -6.49 -8.78
CA LEU A 97 9.88 -5.33 -8.95
C LEU A 97 11.31 -5.68 -9.38
N ASN A 98 11.85 -6.75 -8.82
CA ASN A 98 13.24 -7.17 -8.99
C ASN A 98 13.50 -7.94 -10.29
N ASN A 99 12.47 -8.45 -10.95
CA ASN A 99 12.61 -9.27 -12.16
C ASN A 99 11.98 -8.63 -13.41
N LEU A 100 11.37 -7.45 -13.30
CA LEU A 100 10.78 -6.72 -14.44
C LEU A 100 11.74 -6.57 -15.62
N ALA A 101 13.02 -6.27 -15.36
CA ALA A 101 14.04 -6.11 -16.40
C ALA A 101 14.29 -7.42 -17.18
N GLN A 102 14.21 -8.57 -16.53
CA GLN A 102 14.34 -9.88 -17.17
C GLN A 102 13.19 -10.12 -18.16
N TYR A 103 11.98 -9.64 -17.84
CA TYR A 103 10.78 -9.82 -18.67
C TYR A 103 10.50 -8.65 -19.63
N ALA A 104 11.39 -7.66 -19.70
CA ALA A 104 11.13 -6.41 -20.43
C ALA A 104 10.70 -6.62 -21.90
N SER A 105 11.33 -7.56 -22.60
CA SER A 105 10.97 -7.87 -24.00
C SER A 105 9.58 -8.47 -24.14
N GLN A 106 9.15 -9.31 -23.19
CA GLN A 106 7.81 -9.91 -23.19
C GLN A 106 6.76 -8.87 -22.84
N LEU A 107 7.00 -8.07 -21.80
CA LEU A 107 6.11 -7.01 -21.34
C LEU A 107 5.89 -5.92 -22.41
N GLN A 108 6.95 -5.55 -23.15
CA GLN A 108 6.82 -4.66 -24.32
C GLN A 108 5.98 -5.29 -25.43
N ALA A 109 6.11 -6.61 -25.63
CA ALA A 109 5.37 -7.32 -26.67
C ALA A 109 3.87 -7.46 -26.35
N TRP A 110 3.46 -7.41 -25.08
CA TRP A 110 2.06 -7.53 -24.67
C TRP A 110 1.16 -6.45 -25.30
N PHE A 111 1.71 -5.27 -25.57
CA PHE A 111 0.94 -4.13 -26.08
C PHE A 111 1.54 -3.45 -27.32
N ASN A 112 2.44 -4.12 -28.04
CA ASN A 112 3.20 -3.50 -29.15
C ASN A 112 2.35 -2.98 -30.33
N LEU A 113 1.07 -3.38 -30.42
CA LEU A 113 0.12 -2.97 -31.46
C LEU A 113 -1.07 -2.16 -30.90
N ALA A 114 -1.09 -1.87 -29.60
CA ALA A 114 -2.22 -1.24 -28.93
C ALA A 114 -2.03 0.28 -28.81
N ASP A 115 -3.03 1.04 -29.24
CA ASP A 115 -3.11 2.47 -28.97
C ASP A 115 -3.63 2.68 -27.54
N SER A 116 -2.84 3.36 -26.70
CA SER A 116 -3.16 3.66 -25.29
C SER A 116 -3.57 2.43 -24.45
N PRO A 117 -2.68 1.42 -24.30
CA PRO A 117 -3.01 0.20 -23.59
C PRO A 117 -3.21 0.43 -22.08
N GLN A 118 -4.04 -0.41 -21.46
CA GLN A 118 -4.23 -0.47 -20.01
C GLN A 118 -4.01 -1.90 -19.52
N LEU A 119 -3.23 -2.04 -18.43
CA LEU A 119 -3.05 -3.27 -17.67
C LEU A 119 -3.63 -3.07 -16.26
N THR A 120 -4.65 -3.86 -15.93
CA THR A 120 -5.25 -3.88 -14.60
C THR A 120 -4.75 -5.11 -13.84
N LEU A 121 -4.07 -4.89 -12.72
CA LEU A 121 -3.61 -5.91 -11.80
C LEU A 121 -4.65 -6.05 -10.68
N MET A 122 -5.59 -6.97 -10.87
CA MET A 122 -6.58 -7.30 -9.86
C MET A 122 -5.98 -8.35 -8.93
N ALA A 123 -5.10 -7.88 -8.04
CA ALA A 123 -4.43 -8.64 -7.00
C ALA A 123 -4.25 -7.76 -5.75
N CYS A 124 -4.15 -8.37 -4.56
CA CYS A 124 -3.99 -7.62 -3.31
C CYS A 124 -2.67 -6.86 -3.26
N ASN A 125 -2.70 -5.67 -2.66
CA ASN A 125 -1.52 -4.92 -2.17
C ASN A 125 -0.40 -4.59 -3.18
N VAL A 126 -0.59 -4.82 -4.48
CA VAL A 126 0.44 -4.64 -5.51
C VAL A 126 1.10 -3.26 -5.50
N ALA A 127 0.32 -2.21 -5.27
CA ALA A 127 0.76 -0.82 -5.25
C ALA A 127 0.98 -0.25 -3.83
N VAL A 128 1.07 -1.11 -2.80
CA VAL A 128 1.35 -0.67 -1.42
C VAL A 128 2.81 -0.24 -1.28
N GLY A 129 3.05 0.90 -0.65
CA GLY A 129 4.38 1.39 -0.28
C GLY A 129 5.31 1.68 -1.45
N ASN A 130 6.56 2.02 -1.14
CA ASN A 130 7.56 2.42 -2.13
C ASN A 130 7.85 1.32 -3.15
N ALA A 131 7.93 0.05 -2.71
CA ALA A 131 8.13 -1.08 -3.62
C ALA A 131 6.96 -1.25 -4.61
N GLY A 132 5.71 -1.05 -4.14
CA GLY A 132 4.53 -1.10 -4.99
C GLY A 132 4.46 0.06 -5.99
N ALA A 133 4.74 1.28 -5.53
CA ALA A 133 4.80 2.45 -6.41
C ALA A 133 5.88 2.29 -7.49
N GLU A 134 7.08 1.85 -7.11
CA GLU A 134 8.19 1.62 -8.04
C GLU A 134 7.88 0.51 -9.05
N PHE A 135 7.24 -0.58 -8.59
CA PHE A 135 6.81 -1.67 -9.46
C PHE A 135 5.83 -1.18 -10.52
N VAL A 136 4.81 -0.41 -10.11
CA VAL A 136 3.82 0.19 -11.00
C VAL A 136 4.48 1.12 -12.02
N ALA A 137 5.37 2.02 -11.57
CA ALA A 137 6.07 2.96 -12.44
C ALA A 137 6.96 2.25 -13.47
N LYS A 138 7.76 1.26 -13.06
CA LYS A 138 8.61 0.49 -13.98
C LYS A 138 7.80 -0.36 -14.94
N LEU A 139 6.76 -1.04 -14.46
CA LEU A 139 5.90 -1.85 -15.30
C LEU A 139 5.22 -0.96 -16.35
N GLN A 140 4.78 0.25 -15.98
CA GLN A 140 4.25 1.24 -16.90
C GLN A 140 5.29 1.65 -17.95
N ALA A 141 6.52 1.99 -17.51
CA ALA A 141 7.59 2.41 -18.41
C ALA A 141 8.01 1.32 -19.41
N ILE A 142 8.07 0.07 -18.96
CA ILE A 142 8.45 -1.08 -19.81
C ILE A 142 7.33 -1.43 -20.77
N SER A 143 6.09 -1.56 -20.28
CA SER A 143 4.95 -2.05 -21.08
C SER A 143 4.32 -0.97 -21.96
N ASN A 144 4.59 0.32 -21.66
CA ASN A 144 3.91 1.48 -22.23
C ASN A 144 2.38 1.46 -22.01
N ALA A 145 1.89 0.68 -21.03
CA ALA A 145 0.49 0.62 -20.65
C ALA A 145 0.22 1.42 -19.39
N LYS A 146 -0.94 2.08 -19.32
CA LYS A 146 -1.45 2.61 -18.06
C LYS A 146 -1.65 1.44 -17.10
N ILE A 147 -1.00 1.50 -15.94
CA ILE A 147 -1.15 0.46 -14.91
C ILE A 147 -2.23 0.88 -13.93
N VAL A 148 -3.12 -0.05 -13.61
CA VAL A 148 -4.09 0.06 -12.51
C VAL A 148 -3.85 -1.09 -11.56
N ALA A 149 -3.55 -0.82 -10.30
CA ALA A 149 -3.21 -1.81 -9.30
C ALA A 149 -3.75 -1.38 -7.92
N SER A 150 -4.05 -2.34 -7.05
CA SER A 150 -4.54 -2.03 -5.71
C SER A 150 -3.41 -1.76 -4.74
N ASN A 151 -3.55 -0.73 -3.90
CA ASN A 151 -2.69 -0.46 -2.74
C ASN A 151 -3.33 -0.96 -1.42
N ARG A 152 -4.23 -1.94 -1.51
CA ARG A 152 -4.89 -2.58 -0.38
C ARG A 152 -5.36 -4.00 -0.75
N PRO A 153 -5.80 -4.82 0.21
CA PRO A 153 -6.44 -6.08 -0.11
C PRO A 153 -7.68 -5.85 -0.97
N ILE A 154 -7.90 -6.72 -1.96
CA ILE A 154 -9.11 -6.73 -2.81
C ILE A 154 -9.71 -8.13 -2.86
N GLY A 155 -11.00 -8.19 -3.13
CA GLY A 155 -11.85 -9.32 -2.76
C GLY A 155 -12.69 -8.98 -1.53
N ASN A 156 -13.54 -9.93 -1.12
CA ASN A 156 -14.39 -9.82 0.07
C ASN A 156 -15.12 -8.47 0.23
N GLY A 157 -15.76 -7.98 -0.83
CA GLY A 157 -16.52 -6.72 -0.83
C GLY A 157 -15.74 -5.47 -1.23
N TYR A 158 -14.40 -5.54 -1.33
CA TYR A 158 -13.57 -4.43 -1.82
C TYR A 158 -12.98 -4.75 -3.19
N TRP A 159 -13.31 -3.94 -4.19
CA TRP A 159 -12.89 -4.17 -5.57
C TRP A 159 -12.42 -2.89 -6.24
N LEU A 160 -11.48 -3.03 -7.18
CA LEU A 160 -11.11 -1.93 -8.07
C LEU A 160 -12.33 -1.46 -8.88
N PRO A 161 -12.47 -0.17 -9.20
CA PRO A 161 -13.60 0.34 -10.00
C PRO A 161 -13.78 -0.42 -11.32
N GLU A 162 -12.68 -0.83 -11.96
CA GLU A 162 -12.64 -1.63 -13.18
C GLU A 162 -13.40 -2.96 -13.05
N ALA A 163 -13.37 -3.59 -11.87
CA ALA A 163 -14.03 -4.87 -11.63
C ALA A 163 -15.54 -4.79 -11.88
N THR A 164 -16.17 -3.66 -11.52
CA THR A 164 -17.63 -3.46 -11.69
C THR A 164 -18.07 -3.45 -13.16
N GLN A 165 -17.13 -3.26 -14.10
CA GLN A 165 -17.40 -3.31 -15.53
C GLN A 165 -17.14 -4.69 -16.13
N LEU A 166 -16.35 -5.51 -15.44
CA LEU A 166 -15.85 -6.82 -15.89
C LEU A 166 -16.62 -7.99 -15.28
N PHE A 167 -17.27 -7.79 -14.13
CA PHE A 167 -17.99 -8.81 -13.39
C PHE A 167 -19.42 -8.40 -13.04
N GLU A 168 -20.30 -9.38 -12.89
CA GLU A 168 -21.63 -9.19 -12.33
C GLU A 168 -21.54 -8.74 -10.86
N ALA A 169 -22.36 -7.75 -10.50
CA ALA A 169 -22.35 -7.18 -9.14
C ALA A 169 -22.61 -8.23 -8.06
N ALA A 170 -23.49 -9.20 -8.32
CA ALA A 170 -23.78 -10.28 -7.38
C ALA A 170 -22.55 -11.17 -7.11
N THR A 171 -21.71 -11.41 -8.12
CA THR A 171 -20.47 -12.17 -7.94
C THR A 171 -19.51 -11.40 -7.04
N LEU A 172 -19.26 -10.13 -7.35
CA LEU A 172 -18.37 -9.29 -6.54
C LEU A 172 -18.87 -9.15 -5.09
N GLN A 173 -20.19 -9.05 -4.90
CA GLN A 173 -20.82 -8.95 -3.58
C GLN A 173 -20.78 -10.25 -2.78
N ASN A 174 -20.75 -11.41 -3.42
CA ASN A 174 -20.82 -12.71 -2.75
C ASN A 174 -19.46 -13.40 -2.63
N TYR A 175 -18.44 -12.92 -3.32
CA TYR A 175 -17.09 -13.46 -3.21
C TYR A 175 -16.52 -13.10 -1.83
N ARG A 176 -16.18 -14.10 -1.02
CA ARG A 176 -15.78 -13.96 0.39
C ARG A 176 -14.28 -14.22 0.63
N HIS A 177 -13.49 -14.30 -0.43
CA HIS A 177 -12.04 -14.48 -0.37
C HIS A 177 -11.32 -13.17 -0.72
N THR A 178 -10.03 -13.10 -0.42
CA THR A 178 -9.13 -12.03 -0.84
C THR A 178 -8.14 -12.56 -1.85
N LEU A 179 -7.64 -11.71 -2.73
CA LEU A 179 -6.65 -12.07 -3.74
C LEU A 179 -5.22 -11.94 -3.20
N ALA A 180 -4.93 -12.53 -2.03
CA ALA A 180 -3.62 -12.51 -1.33
C ALA A 180 -3.11 -13.93 -1.03
N ASP A 181 -1.81 -14.18 -1.09
CA ASP A 181 -1.23 -15.43 -0.57
C ASP A 181 -1.17 -15.36 0.98
N GLY A 182 -1.47 -16.46 1.68
CA GLY A 182 -1.35 -16.51 3.13
C GLY A 182 -1.72 -17.84 3.78
N PHE A 183 -1.45 -17.97 5.07
CA PHE A 183 -2.01 -19.00 5.92
C PHE A 183 -3.44 -18.65 6.30
N THR A 184 -4.34 -19.63 6.31
CA THR A 184 -5.68 -19.45 6.88
C THR A 184 -5.57 -19.46 8.40
N GLY A 185 -5.77 -18.30 9.03
CA GLY A 185 -5.83 -18.10 10.47
C GLY A 185 -7.26 -18.20 10.99
N GLU A 186 -7.51 -19.18 11.85
CA GLU A 186 -8.75 -19.35 12.63
C GLU A 186 -8.52 -18.82 14.05
N TYR A 187 -9.29 -17.82 14.46
CA TYR A 187 -9.14 -17.09 15.72
C TYR A 187 -10.30 -17.42 16.68
N TYR A 188 -9.95 -17.65 17.95
CA TYR A 188 -10.88 -18.13 18.99
C TYR A 188 -10.77 -17.28 20.25
N ASN A 189 -11.90 -17.04 20.91
CA ASN A 189 -12.00 -16.27 22.17
C ASN A 189 -11.70 -17.10 23.44
N ASP A 190 -11.00 -18.22 23.28
CA ASP A 190 -10.56 -19.09 24.35
C ASP A 190 -9.23 -19.78 23.98
N ARG A 191 -8.53 -20.33 24.97
CA ARG A 191 -7.24 -21.02 24.79
C ARG A 191 -7.38 -22.44 24.22
N GLU A 192 -8.60 -22.98 24.17
CA GLU A 192 -8.90 -24.37 23.87
C GLU A 192 -9.44 -24.59 22.44
N PHE A 193 -9.41 -23.57 21.58
CA PHE A 193 -10.00 -23.58 20.24
C PHE A 193 -11.50 -23.91 20.26
N GLY A 194 -12.27 -23.26 21.15
CA GLY A 194 -13.70 -23.44 21.32
C GLY A 194 -14.53 -22.86 20.17
N GLU A 195 -15.25 -21.77 20.39
CA GLU A 195 -16.07 -21.16 19.33
C GLU A 195 -15.22 -20.27 18.42
N LEU A 196 -15.24 -20.57 17.12
CA LEU A 196 -14.56 -19.77 16.09
C LEU A 196 -15.17 -18.36 16.05
N ALA A 197 -14.35 -17.35 16.28
CA ALA A 197 -14.76 -15.95 16.28
C ALA A 197 -14.52 -15.30 14.91
N LEU A 198 -13.34 -15.52 14.32
CA LEU A 198 -12.92 -14.94 13.05
C LEU A 198 -12.08 -15.92 12.24
N THR A 199 -12.20 -15.86 10.92
CA THR A 199 -11.25 -16.46 9.98
C THR A 199 -10.69 -15.37 9.08
N ARG A 200 -9.37 -15.31 8.93
CA ARG A 200 -8.69 -14.44 7.96
C ARG A 200 -7.47 -15.13 7.33
N VAL A 201 -6.91 -14.49 6.31
CA VAL A 201 -5.70 -14.96 5.64
C VAL A 201 -4.53 -14.07 6.07
N ASP A 202 -3.49 -14.68 6.60
CA ASP A 202 -2.29 -14.01 7.08
C ASP A 202 -1.10 -14.35 6.18
N SER A 203 -0.52 -13.34 5.51
CA SER A 203 0.57 -13.55 4.53
C SER A 203 1.84 -14.16 5.13
N SER A 204 2.00 -14.06 6.45
CA SER A 204 3.05 -14.67 7.25
C SER A 204 2.57 -14.85 8.68
N ILE A 205 3.22 -15.73 9.44
CA ILE A 205 3.03 -15.83 10.90
C ILE A 205 4.18 -15.08 11.56
N ASP A 206 3.99 -13.77 11.72
CA ASP A 206 4.93 -12.85 12.37
C ASP A 206 4.15 -11.75 13.09
N PHE A 207 3.65 -12.08 14.27
CA PHE A 207 2.76 -11.24 15.06
C PHE A 207 3.37 -10.88 16.40
N ASP A 208 3.20 -9.63 16.78
CA ASP A 208 3.52 -9.08 18.10
C ASP A 208 2.38 -8.13 18.48
N TRP A 209 1.45 -8.64 19.26
CA TRP A 209 0.26 -7.92 19.71
C TRP A 209 0.49 -7.16 21.02
N GLY A 210 1.68 -7.27 21.64
CA GLY A 210 1.91 -6.75 22.99
C GLY A 210 0.83 -7.24 23.95
N ASP A 211 0.27 -6.36 24.78
CA ASP A 211 -0.83 -6.71 25.70
C ASP A 211 -2.24 -6.66 25.05
N SER A 212 -2.34 -6.67 23.71
CA SER A 212 -3.60 -6.53 22.96
C SER A 212 -4.11 -7.86 22.36
N SER A 213 -5.15 -7.80 21.54
CA SER A 213 -5.72 -8.94 20.81
C SER A 213 -5.52 -8.82 19.28
N PRO A 214 -5.69 -9.92 18.52
CA PRO A 214 -5.48 -9.91 17.07
C PRO A 214 -6.53 -9.16 16.23
N ASP A 215 -7.69 -8.87 16.82
CA ASP A 215 -8.88 -8.26 16.19
C ASP A 215 -9.88 -7.80 17.26
N GLU A 216 -10.73 -6.81 16.98
CA GLU A 216 -11.75 -6.29 17.91
C GLU A 216 -12.77 -7.36 18.37
N SER A 217 -12.99 -8.39 17.56
CA SER A 217 -13.85 -9.53 17.88
C SER A 217 -13.20 -10.55 18.81
N ILE A 218 -11.90 -10.36 19.12
CA ILE A 218 -11.11 -11.18 20.02
C ILE A 218 -10.81 -10.38 21.28
N GLU A 219 -11.16 -10.92 22.45
CA GLU A 219 -10.84 -10.27 23.72
C GLU A 219 -9.33 -10.38 24.02
N PRO A 220 -8.71 -9.33 24.62
CA PRO A 220 -7.34 -9.41 25.13
C PRO A 220 -7.20 -10.49 26.20
N ASP A 221 -6.04 -11.15 26.21
CA ASP A 221 -5.75 -12.35 26.98
C ASP A 221 -6.67 -13.55 26.65
N THR A 222 -6.18 -14.76 26.88
CA THR A 222 -6.98 -16.00 26.81
C THR A 222 -7.56 -16.35 25.43
N PHE A 223 -6.95 -15.91 24.33
CA PHE A 223 -7.34 -16.30 22.98
C PHE A 223 -6.45 -17.41 22.40
N SER A 224 -6.86 -18.01 21.29
CA SER A 224 -6.02 -18.93 20.53
C SER A 224 -6.17 -18.74 19.02
N VAL A 225 -5.14 -19.13 18.29
CA VAL A 225 -5.10 -19.02 16.83
C VAL A 225 -4.56 -20.31 16.24
N ARG A 226 -5.22 -20.79 15.19
CA ARG A 226 -4.75 -21.90 14.36
C ARG A 226 -4.50 -21.40 12.95
N TRP A 227 -3.24 -21.41 12.54
CA TRP A 227 -2.88 -21.23 11.16
C TRP A 227 -2.74 -22.57 10.46
N THR A 228 -3.37 -22.68 9.30
CA THR A 228 -3.22 -23.82 8.39
C THR A 228 -2.84 -23.33 7.01
N GLY A 229 -2.05 -24.13 6.30
CA GLY A 229 -1.71 -23.87 4.92
C GLY A 229 -0.76 -24.94 4.40
N LYS A 230 -0.06 -24.61 3.32
CA LYS A 230 1.00 -25.45 2.76
C LYS A 230 2.30 -24.68 2.73
N ILE A 231 3.41 -25.40 2.65
CA ILE A 231 4.76 -24.86 2.43
C ILE A 231 5.45 -25.65 1.33
N GLU A 232 6.35 -25.00 0.59
CA GLU A 232 7.08 -25.62 -0.52
C GLU A 232 8.57 -25.28 -0.38
N PRO A 233 9.40 -26.21 0.11
CA PRO A 233 10.82 -26.00 0.27
C PRO A 233 11.52 -25.94 -1.10
N LYS A 234 12.48 -25.03 -1.24
CA LYS A 234 13.30 -24.89 -2.46
C LYS A 234 14.42 -25.94 -2.57
N PHE A 235 14.75 -26.61 -1.46
CA PHE A 235 15.86 -27.55 -1.39
C PHE A 235 15.42 -28.88 -0.79
N SER A 236 16.00 -29.99 -1.26
CA SER A 236 15.78 -31.31 -0.66
C SER A 236 16.77 -31.50 0.48
N GLU A 237 16.42 -31.01 1.66
CA GLU A 237 17.32 -30.92 2.81
C GLU A 237 16.58 -31.15 4.14
N THR A 238 17.33 -31.26 5.23
CA THR A 238 16.75 -31.15 6.57
C THR A 238 16.49 -29.68 6.86
N TYR A 239 15.21 -29.35 7.07
CA TYR A 239 14.77 -28.03 7.49
C TYR A 239 14.71 -27.96 9.02
N THR A 240 15.10 -26.81 9.57
CA THR A 240 14.91 -26.42 10.96
C THR A 240 13.86 -25.34 11.01
N PHE A 241 12.71 -25.63 11.59
CA PHE A 241 11.70 -24.64 11.93
C PHE A 241 12.00 -24.05 13.30
N LYS A 242 11.77 -22.75 13.45
CA LYS A 242 11.89 -22.04 14.72
C LYS A 242 10.62 -21.24 14.97
N THR A 243 10.04 -21.38 16.16
CA THR A 243 8.96 -20.52 16.64
C THR A 243 9.49 -19.61 17.72
N ALA A 244 9.07 -18.35 17.76
CA ALA A 244 9.19 -17.50 18.94
C ALA A 244 7.77 -17.19 19.43
N SER A 245 7.40 -17.61 20.64
CA SER A 245 6.04 -17.40 21.14
C SER A 245 5.94 -17.01 22.61
N ASP A 246 4.94 -16.18 22.89
CA ASP A 246 4.41 -15.76 24.19
C ASP A 246 2.89 -15.83 24.06
N ASP A 247 2.15 -16.78 24.62
CA ASP A 247 2.59 -17.94 25.39
C ASP A 247 2.93 -19.18 24.50
N GLY A 248 1.97 -20.10 24.35
CA GLY A 248 2.23 -21.49 23.98
C GLY A 248 2.06 -21.77 22.50
N VAL A 249 2.88 -22.68 21.96
CA VAL A 249 2.91 -23.00 20.53
C VAL A 249 3.06 -24.49 20.24
N ARG A 250 2.40 -24.96 19.18
CA ARG A 250 2.62 -26.26 18.54
C ARG A 250 2.74 -26.11 17.04
N LEU A 251 3.72 -26.81 16.45
CA LEU A 251 3.95 -26.81 15.01
C LEU A 251 3.91 -28.22 14.46
N TRP A 252 3.07 -28.45 13.46
CA TRP A 252 3.06 -29.64 12.63
C TRP A 252 3.50 -29.29 11.21
N VAL A 253 4.34 -30.15 10.64
CA VAL A 253 4.70 -30.13 9.22
C VAL A 253 4.52 -31.55 8.68
N ASP A 254 3.79 -31.70 7.58
CA ASP A 254 3.39 -33.00 7.01
C ASP A 254 2.68 -33.90 8.03
N GLY A 255 1.87 -33.29 8.90
CA GLY A 255 1.20 -33.96 10.01
C GLY A 255 2.11 -34.42 11.16
N GLN A 256 3.43 -34.21 11.07
CA GLN A 256 4.38 -34.52 12.14
C GLN A 256 4.51 -33.33 13.10
N LEU A 257 4.23 -33.55 14.39
CA LEU A 257 4.46 -32.58 15.46
C LEU A 257 5.97 -32.40 15.70
N ILE A 258 6.51 -31.25 15.29
CA ILE A 258 7.95 -30.96 15.40
C ILE A 258 8.29 -29.97 16.52
N ILE A 259 7.33 -29.18 16.99
CA ILE A 259 7.44 -28.32 18.18
C ILE A 259 6.19 -28.52 19.03
N ASP A 260 6.34 -28.84 20.32
CA ASP A 260 5.24 -29.01 21.28
C ASP A 260 5.54 -28.30 22.60
N GLN A 261 5.23 -27.01 22.63
CA GLN A 261 5.52 -26.11 23.75
C GLN A 261 4.27 -25.32 24.10
N PHE A 262 3.20 -26.07 24.37
CA PHE A 262 1.87 -25.53 24.68
C PHE A 262 1.74 -25.28 26.20
N VAL A 263 2.57 -24.37 26.71
CA VAL A 263 2.70 -24.01 28.13
C VAL A 263 2.81 -22.50 28.29
N ASP A 264 2.45 -21.99 29.48
CA ASP A 264 2.59 -20.56 29.78
C ASP A 264 4.07 -20.21 29.90
N GLN A 265 4.52 -19.22 29.13
CA GLN A 265 5.90 -18.80 28.99
C GLN A 265 5.94 -17.39 28.39
N GLY A 266 6.88 -16.55 28.83
CA GLY A 266 7.21 -15.35 28.06
C GLY A 266 7.81 -15.69 26.68
N THR A 267 8.01 -14.70 25.82
CA THR A 267 8.57 -14.85 24.47
C THR A 267 9.80 -15.77 24.46
N THR A 268 9.61 -17.00 23.96
CA THR A 268 10.64 -18.05 23.98
C THR A 268 10.78 -18.72 22.62
N GLU A 269 12.02 -18.91 22.20
CA GLU A 269 12.35 -19.61 20.95
C GLU A 269 12.37 -21.14 21.15
N HIS A 270 11.71 -21.86 20.24
CA HIS A 270 11.75 -23.31 20.16
C HIS A 270 12.04 -23.77 18.74
N THR A 271 12.73 -24.90 18.58
CA THR A 271 13.10 -25.43 17.27
C THR A 271 12.67 -26.87 17.07
N GLY A 272 12.34 -27.22 15.84
CA GLY A 272 12.02 -28.56 15.39
C GLY A 272 12.59 -28.81 14.01
N THR A 273 12.94 -30.06 13.69
CA THR A 273 13.53 -30.40 12.38
C THR A 273 12.73 -31.47 11.65
N ILE A 274 12.74 -31.39 10.31
CA ILE A 274 12.09 -32.36 9.42
C ILE A 274 12.84 -32.43 8.08
N GLU A 275 12.92 -33.62 7.48
CA GLU A 275 13.44 -33.78 6.12
C GLU A 275 12.36 -33.46 5.11
N LEU A 276 12.62 -32.51 4.20
CA LEU A 276 11.69 -32.14 3.14
C LEU A 276 12.34 -32.31 1.77
N GLN A 277 11.52 -32.54 0.74
CA GLN A 277 11.96 -32.62 -0.66
C GLN A 277 11.62 -31.32 -1.36
N ALA A 278 12.55 -30.82 -2.17
CA ALA A 278 12.35 -29.64 -2.99
C ALA A 278 11.09 -29.77 -3.86
N ASP A 279 10.41 -28.65 -4.09
CA ASP A 279 9.26 -28.54 -5.01
C ASP A 279 8.11 -29.51 -4.65
N THR A 280 8.01 -29.89 -3.38
CA THR A 280 6.94 -30.74 -2.84
C THR A 280 6.18 -29.97 -1.77
N GLN A 281 4.86 -29.87 -1.91
CA GLN A 281 4.04 -29.19 -0.93
C GLN A 281 3.80 -30.05 0.30
N TYR A 282 3.99 -29.46 1.47
CA TYR A 282 3.73 -30.08 2.76
C TYR A 282 2.68 -29.28 3.51
N ASP A 283 1.74 -29.98 4.15
CA ASP A 283 0.79 -29.33 5.06
C ASP A 283 1.54 -28.74 6.24
N ILE A 284 1.20 -27.52 6.63
CA ILE A 284 1.68 -26.89 7.85
C ILE A 284 0.50 -26.48 8.72
N ARG A 285 0.65 -26.72 10.02
CA ARG A 285 -0.28 -26.20 11.03
C ARG A 285 0.50 -25.62 12.19
N LEU A 286 0.21 -24.37 12.56
CA LEU A 286 0.70 -23.76 13.78
C LEU A 286 -0.50 -23.45 14.68
N ASP A 287 -0.51 -24.06 15.86
CA ASP A 287 -1.48 -23.75 16.91
C ASP A 287 -0.77 -22.87 17.95
N TYR A 288 -1.36 -21.74 18.29
CA TYR A 288 -0.86 -20.77 19.27
C TYR A 288 -1.96 -20.43 20.27
N TYR A 289 -1.58 -20.10 21.50
CA TYR A 289 -2.50 -19.45 22.45
C TYR A 289 -1.80 -18.35 23.23
N GLU A 290 -2.60 -17.37 23.65
CA GLU A 290 -2.25 -16.37 24.64
C GLU A 290 -2.92 -16.70 25.98
N GLY A 291 -2.14 -16.78 27.05
CA GLY A 291 -2.59 -17.15 28.39
C GLY A 291 -2.77 -15.97 29.32
N GLY A 292 -1.97 -14.92 29.14
CA GLY A 292 -2.13 -13.57 29.68
C GLY A 292 -0.80 -12.80 29.69
N GLY A 293 -0.84 -11.50 29.37
CA GLY A 293 0.35 -10.66 29.26
C GLY A 293 0.68 -10.32 27.81
N GLY A 294 1.97 -10.39 27.44
CA GLY A 294 2.40 -10.04 26.09
C GLY A 294 2.15 -11.19 25.11
N ALA A 295 1.54 -10.91 23.97
CA ALA A 295 1.17 -11.89 22.97
C ALA A 295 2.05 -11.79 21.72
N VAL A 296 2.91 -12.78 21.51
CA VAL A 296 3.86 -12.84 20.39
C VAL A 296 3.83 -14.20 19.74
N VAL A 297 3.86 -14.26 18.40
CA VAL A 297 4.07 -15.51 17.67
C VAL A 297 4.74 -15.28 16.31
N ARG A 298 5.90 -15.89 16.12
CA ARG A 298 6.67 -15.83 14.87
C ARG A 298 7.07 -17.22 14.41
N LEU A 299 7.11 -17.44 13.09
CA LEU A 299 7.50 -18.71 12.49
C LEU A 299 8.59 -18.54 11.42
N PHE A 300 9.74 -19.16 11.68
CA PHE A 300 10.91 -19.16 10.80
C PHE A 300 11.28 -20.59 10.36
N TRP A 301 12.04 -20.69 9.29
CA TRP A 301 12.71 -21.91 8.85
C TRP A 301 14.12 -21.64 8.30
N SER A 302 14.97 -22.66 8.30
CA SER A 302 16.31 -22.65 7.71
C SER A 302 16.72 -24.05 7.26
N SER A 303 17.71 -24.16 6.39
CA SER A 303 18.32 -25.43 5.97
C SER A 303 19.82 -25.23 5.70
N ALA A 304 20.52 -26.21 5.11
CA ALA A 304 21.94 -26.05 4.79
C ALA A 304 22.17 -25.00 3.69
N SER A 305 21.23 -24.90 2.74
CA SER A 305 21.25 -23.96 1.62
C SER A 305 20.32 -22.75 1.83
N LEU A 306 19.44 -22.79 2.83
CA LEU A 306 18.52 -21.71 3.18
C LEU A 306 18.93 -21.06 4.52
N PRO A 307 19.39 -19.79 4.54
CA PRO A 307 19.55 -19.07 5.81
C PRO A 307 18.19 -18.91 6.51
N GLU A 308 18.19 -18.64 7.82
CA GLU A 308 16.95 -18.43 8.55
C GLU A 308 16.12 -17.27 7.98
N GLU A 309 14.85 -17.56 7.68
CA GLU A 309 13.85 -16.62 7.16
C GLU A 309 12.46 -16.99 7.67
N LEU A 310 11.47 -16.10 7.52
CA LEU A 310 10.07 -16.40 7.83
C LEU A 310 9.55 -17.49 6.90
N VAL A 311 8.68 -18.35 7.43
CA VAL A 311 7.99 -19.35 6.61
C VAL A 311 6.96 -18.65 5.73
N THR A 312 7.00 -18.95 4.43
CA THR A 312 6.03 -18.45 3.45
C THR A 312 5.07 -19.57 3.03
N PRO A 313 3.79 -19.26 2.77
CA PRO A 313 2.83 -20.25 2.30
C PRO A 313 3.19 -20.71 0.88
N ALA A 314 2.90 -21.97 0.57
CA ALA A 314 2.90 -22.48 -0.79
C ALA A 314 1.57 -22.15 -1.49
N PRO A 315 1.58 -21.94 -2.81
CA PRO A 315 0.35 -21.80 -3.60
C PRO A 315 -0.53 -23.06 -3.46
N GLU A 316 -1.86 -22.94 -3.36
CA GLU A 316 -2.72 -24.12 -3.16
C GLU A 316 -2.72 -25.10 -4.36
N ALA A 317 -2.67 -26.42 -4.11
CA ALA A 317 -2.83 -27.43 -5.14
C ALA A 317 -4.31 -27.57 -5.59
N VAL A 318 -4.56 -27.51 -6.90
CA VAL A 318 -5.91 -27.57 -7.48
C VAL A 318 -6.48 -28.99 -7.47
N ASP A 319 -7.63 -29.20 -6.84
CA ASP A 319 -8.43 -30.42 -6.98
C ASP A 319 -9.23 -30.37 -8.31
N PRO A 320 -9.34 -31.47 -9.09
CA PRO A 320 -10.06 -31.46 -10.36
C PRO A 320 -11.56 -31.23 -10.15
N VAL A 321 -12.07 -30.13 -10.71
CA VAL A 321 -13.47 -29.69 -10.57
C VAL A 321 -14.45 -30.72 -11.16
N ASP A 322 -15.38 -31.23 -10.34
CA ASP A 322 -16.51 -32.05 -10.77
C ASP A 322 -17.62 -31.15 -11.38
N PRO A 323 -18.33 -31.56 -12.44
CA PRO A 323 -19.30 -30.72 -13.13
C PRO A 323 -20.59 -30.51 -12.30
N VAL A 324 -20.98 -29.24 -12.10
CA VAL A 324 -22.16 -28.86 -11.31
C VAL A 324 -23.43 -28.81 -12.18
N ASP A 325 -24.52 -29.40 -11.66
CA ASP A 325 -25.87 -29.43 -12.24
C ASP A 325 -26.57 -28.03 -12.20
N PRO A 326 -27.48 -27.71 -13.14
CA PRO A 326 -28.11 -26.39 -13.22
C PRO A 326 -29.25 -26.17 -12.21
N VAL A 327 -29.38 -24.94 -11.71
CA VAL A 327 -30.42 -24.54 -10.73
C VAL A 327 -31.50 -23.65 -11.37
N ASP A 328 -32.74 -23.82 -10.92
CA ASP A 328 -33.98 -23.17 -11.40
C ASP A 328 -34.10 -21.66 -11.01
N PRO A 329 -34.92 -20.87 -11.73
CA PRO A 329 -34.99 -19.41 -11.59
C PRO A 329 -35.94 -18.90 -10.48
N VAL A 330 -35.64 -17.69 -9.96
CA VAL A 330 -36.39 -16.99 -8.89
C VAL A 330 -37.11 -15.73 -9.41
N ASP A 331 -38.28 -15.43 -8.84
CA ASP A 331 -39.23 -14.34 -9.20
C ASP A 331 -38.82 -12.93 -8.65
N PRO A 332 -39.32 -11.82 -9.24
CA PRO A 332 -38.84 -10.46 -8.99
C PRO A 332 -39.53 -9.68 -7.84
N VAL A 333 -38.86 -8.62 -7.37
CA VAL A 333 -39.24 -7.75 -6.23
C VAL A 333 -39.79 -6.38 -6.70
N ASP A 334 -40.70 -5.78 -5.90
CA ASP A 334 -41.41 -4.52 -6.16
C ASP A 334 -40.66 -3.23 -5.68
N PRO A 335 -40.98 -2.03 -6.23
CA PRO A 335 -40.19 -0.80 -6.05
C PRO A 335 -40.66 0.16 -4.92
N VAL A 336 -39.76 1.12 -4.61
CA VAL A 336 -39.72 2.07 -3.49
C VAL A 336 -40.42 3.42 -3.76
N ASP A 337 -40.86 4.11 -2.70
CA ASP A 337 -41.54 5.43 -2.72
C ASP A 337 -40.57 6.63 -2.43
N PRO A 338 -40.89 7.88 -2.87
CA PRO A 338 -39.96 9.02 -2.90
C PRO A 338 -40.03 10.01 -1.71
N VAL A 339 -39.01 10.86 -1.63
CA VAL A 339 -38.65 11.82 -0.54
C VAL A 339 -39.21 13.25 -0.78
N ASP A 340 -39.46 14.01 0.31
CA ASP A 340 -40.00 15.40 0.35
C ASP A 340 -38.86 16.47 0.45
N PRO A 341 -39.07 17.75 0.03
CA PRO A 341 -37.99 18.70 -0.28
C PRO A 341 -37.58 19.66 0.85
N ALA A 342 -36.37 20.20 0.70
CA ALA A 342 -35.63 21.05 1.63
C ALA A 342 -36.03 22.55 1.67
N GLU A 343 -35.68 23.19 2.79
CA GLU A 343 -35.91 24.61 3.16
C GLU A 343 -34.72 25.53 2.74
N PRO A 344 -34.89 26.87 2.53
CA PRO A 344 -33.88 27.72 1.88
C PRO A 344 -32.86 28.37 2.86
N PRO A 345 -31.70 28.85 2.34
CA PRO A 345 -30.55 29.20 3.17
C PRO A 345 -30.59 30.64 3.69
N GLU A 346 -30.13 30.83 4.93
CA GLU A 346 -29.81 32.15 5.49
C GLU A 346 -28.41 32.64 5.08
N THR A 347 -28.26 33.96 5.01
CA THR A 347 -27.04 34.71 4.65
C THR A 347 -25.96 34.64 5.74
N PRO A 348 -24.65 34.55 5.42
CA PRO A 348 -23.62 34.56 6.46
C PRO A 348 -23.18 35.99 6.80
N ALA A 349 -23.18 36.27 8.10
CA ALA A 349 -22.39 37.32 8.72
C ALA A 349 -20.90 36.92 8.74
N ASN A 350 -20.05 37.93 8.82
CA ASN A 350 -18.60 37.84 8.95
C ASN A 350 -18.26 37.70 10.44
N ASP A 351 -17.82 36.52 10.90
CA ASP A 351 -17.32 36.28 12.26
C ASP A 351 -16.38 35.05 12.29
N ASP A 352 -15.57 35.00 13.34
CA ASP A 352 -14.41 34.19 13.69
C ASP A 352 -14.39 32.69 13.28
N LEU A 353 -13.19 32.08 13.33
CA LEU A 353 -12.89 30.67 13.03
C LEU A 353 -13.78 29.64 13.80
N ASP A 354 -14.48 30.09 14.84
CA ASP A 354 -15.48 29.32 15.59
C ASP A 354 -16.66 28.92 14.68
N GLY A 355 -16.64 27.69 14.16
CA GLY A 355 -17.74 27.08 13.40
C GLY A 355 -17.43 26.71 11.94
N LEU A 356 -16.17 26.73 11.50
CA LEU A 356 -15.76 26.33 10.14
C LEU A 356 -15.65 24.80 9.93
N LEU A 357 -15.49 24.07 11.03
CA LEU A 357 -15.36 22.62 11.06
C LEU A 357 -16.34 22.06 12.09
N SER A 358 -16.93 20.91 11.79
CA SER A 358 -17.75 20.15 12.74
C SER A 358 -17.48 18.67 12.60
N ALA A 359 -17.57 17.93 13.71
CA ALA A 359 -17.61 16.47 13.64
C ALA A 359 -18.95 16.03 13.01
N ALA A 360 -18.89 15.16 12.00
CA ALA A 360 -20.07 14.56 11.37
C ALA A 360 -20.60 13.37 12.21
N THR A 361 -21.68 12.75 11.73
CA THR A 361 -22.30 11.59 12.39
C THR A 361 -21.31 10.42 12.51
N GLY A 362 -20.82 10.12 13.73
CA GLY A 362 -19.97 8.95 13.99
C GLY A 362 -18.62 9.20 14.68
N ASP A 363 -18.33 10.42 15.14
CA ASP A 363 -17.11 10.83 15.86
C ASP A 363 -15.77 10.60 15.11
N ASN A 364 -15.75 10.13 13.86
CA ASN A 364 -14.53 9.81 13.10
C ASN A 364 -14.49 10.40 11.67
N VAL A 365 -15.44 11.28 11.35
CA VAL A 365 -15.51 12.02 10.08
C VAL A 365 -15.58 13.51 10.38
N LEU A 366 -14.65 14.28 9.82
CA LEU A 366 -14.56 15.72 9.97
C LEU A 366 -15.29 16.39 8.79
N GLU A 367 -16.41 17.05 9.07
CA GLU A 367 -17.13 17.85 8.08
C GLU A 367 -16.46 19.23 7.94
N ILE A 368 -16.10 19.55 6.70
CA ILE A 368 -15.68 20.88 6.29
C ILE A 368 -16.94 21.65 5.87
N THR A 369 -17.60 22.29 6.83
CA THR A 369 -18.84 23.03 6.57
C THR A 369 -18.56 24.26 5.70
N ARG A 370 -17.49 25.01 5.99
CA ARG A 370 -17.01 26.17 5.22
C ARG A 370 -15.53 26.41 5.45
N LEU A 371 -14.79 26.82 4.41
CA LEU A 371 -13.36 27.19 4.56
C LEU A 371 -13.11 28.65 4.96
N GLY A 372 -14.13 29.53 4.97
CA GLY A 372 -13.94 30.94 5.34
C GLY A 372 -12.77 31.63 4.60
N ASN A 373 -11.89 32.29 5.34
CA ASN A 373 -10.63 32.87 4.86
C ASN A 373 -9.43 31.89 4.91
N ALA A 374 -9.60 30.72 5.53
CA ALA A 374 -8.54 29.75 5.71
C ALA A 374 -7.92 29.35 4.36
N GLN A 375 -6.61 29.42 4.26
CA GLN A 375 -5.88 29.02 3.06
C GLN A 375 -5.31 27.61 3.17
N VAL A 376 -5.29 27.05 4.39
CA VAL A 376 -4.62 25.79 4.70
C VAL A 376 -5.38 25.04 5.79
N PHE A 377 -5.51 23.73 5.61
CA PHE A 377 -5.78 22.79 6.70
C PHE A 377 -4.46 22.17 7.13
N SER A 378 -4.06 22.43 8.37
CA SER A 378 -2.77 22.08 8.91
C SER A 378 -2.94 20.99 9.96
N LEU A 379 -2.29 19.86 9.76
CA LEU A 379 -2.20 18.80 10.76
C LEU A 379 -0.85 18.91 11.45
N THR A 380 -0.89 19.20 12.74
CA THR A 380 0.29 19.36 13.58
C THR A 380 0.38 18.18 14.52
N VAL A 381 1.55 17.54 14.53
CA VAL A 381 1.77 16.31 15.27
C VAL A 381 2.66 16.62 16.47
N GLU A 382 2.11 16.49 17.67
CA GLU A 382 2.92 16.53 18.88
C GLU A 382 3.56 15.15 19.07
N ILE A 383 4.84 15.01 18.76
CA ILE A 383 5.50 13.68 18.77
C ILE A 383 5.47 13.03 20.15
N SER A 384 5.48 13.81 21.23
CA SER A 384 5.28 13.29 22.60
C SER A 384 3.93 12.60 22.83
N LYS A 385 3.01 12.68 21.86
CA LYS A 385 1.70 12.04 21.82
C LYS A 385 1.62 10.93 20.78
N ILE A 386 2.70 10.64 20.06
CA ILE A 386 2.80 9.46 19.21
C ILE A 386 3.32 8.33 20.09
N LEU A 387 2.55 7.26 20.19
CA LEU A 387 2.91 6.10 21.00
C LEU A 387 3.54 4.99 20.18
N THR A 388 3.52 5.12 18.86
CA THR A 388 3.93 4.07 17.93
C THR A 388 4.35 4.59 16.55
N VAL A 389 5.08 3.77 15.80
CA VAL A 389 5.46 4.09 14.41
C VAL A 389 4.39 3.58 13.44
N GLY A 390 3.94 4.43 12.53
CA GLY A 390 2.90 4.06 11.58
C GLY A 390 2.80 4.98 10.39
N SER A 391 1.75 4.79 9.58
CA SER A 391 1.38 5.66 8.48
C SER A 391 0.03 6.29 8.74
N LEU A 392 -0.01 7.61 8.92
CA LEU A 392 -1.28 8.32 8.91
C LEU A 392 -1.70 8.59 7.46
N LYS A 393 -2.88 8.11 7.09
CA LYS A 393 -3.53 8.36 5.81
C LYS A 393 -4.73 9.28 5.99
N ILE A 394 -4.86 10.21 5.06
CA ILE A 394 -5.95 11.18 5.01
C ILE A 394 -6.83 10.85 3.82
N PHE A 395 -8.14 10.76 4.05
CA PHE A 395 -9.12 10.43 3.03
C PHE A 395 -10.16 11.53 2.91
N SER A 396 -10.47 11.93 1.67
CA SER A 396 -11.76 12.56 1.37
C SER A 396 -12.84 11.49 1.36
N THR A 397 -14.01 11.77 1.93
CA THR A 397 -15.08 10.78 2.05
C THR A 397 -16.48 11.39 1.90
N ASP A 398 -17.52 10.54 1.95
CA ASP A 398 -18.90 10.98 2.14
C ASP A 398 -19.22 11.21 3.63
N GLU A 399 -20.41 11.74 3.93
CA GLU A 399 -20.86 12.07 5.29
C GLU A 399 -20.84 10.89 6.28
N ASN A 400 -20.79 9.65 5.76
CA ASN A 400 -20.82 8.42 6.56
C ASN A 400 -19.46 7.69 6.58
N GLY A 401 -18.43 8.23 5.93
CA GLY A 401 -17.11 7.60 5.90
C GLY A 401 -16.97 6.44 4.90
N ASN A 402 -17.94 6.18 4.01
CA ASN A 402 -17.95 4.97 3.18
C ASN A 402 -17.19 5.13 1.85
N ASN A 403 -17.42 6.22 1.12
CA ASN A 403 -16.83 6.45 -0.20
C ASN A 403 -15.52 7.24 -0.10
N ARG A 404 -14.47 6.56 0.38
CA ARG A 404 -13.17 7.18 0.68
C ARG A 404 -12.24 7.23 -0.53
N THR A 405 -11.55 8.36 -0.72
CA THR A 405 -10.41 8.55 -1.63
C THR A 405 -9.24 9.11 -0.84
N GLN A 406 -8.09 8.44 -0.84
CA GLN A 406 -6.90 8.93 -0.15
C GLN A 406 -6.40 10.21 -0.84
N ILE A 407 -6.17 11.26 -0.05
CA ILE A 407 -5.70 12.57 -0.52
C ILE A 407 -4.38 13.00 0.13
N GLY A 408 -3.88 12.21 1.10
CA GLY A 408 -2.58 12.42 1.72
C GLY A 408 -2.17 11.20 2.53
N ALA A 409 -0.87 11.03 2.74
CA ALA A 409 -0.33 10.08 3.69
C ALA A 409 1.04 10.56 4.19
N PHE A 410 1.40 10.14 5.41
CA PHE A 410 2.70 10.41 5.98
C PHE A 410 3.04 9.40 7.07
N SER A 411 4.32 9.32 7.43
CA SER A 411 4.77 8.50 8.55
C SER A 411 4.70 9.26 9.86
N VAL A 412 4.24 8.57 10.90
CA VAL A 412 4.39 8.99 12.30
C VAL A 412 5.56 8.22 12.90
N VAL A 413 6.35 8.92 13.72
CA VAL A 413 7.57 8.37 14.33
C VAL A 413 7.47 8.41 15.84
N GLU A 414 7.99 7.37 16.47
CA GLU A 414 8.09 7.31 17.92
C GLU A 414 9.29 8.14 18.41
N ASN A 415 9.19 8.63 19.64
CA ASN A 415 10.24 9.39 20.30
C ASN A 415 10.48 8.84 21.71
N GLU A 416 10.78 7.53 21.78
CA GLU A 416 10.89 6.72 23.01
C GLU A 416 11.73 7.37 24.12
N ASN A 417 12.73 8.19 23.76
CA ASN A 417 13.66 8.82 24.69
C ASN A 417 13.63 10.35 24.70
N ASN A 418 12.60 10.97 24.11
CA ASN A 418 12.49 12.42 23.96
C ASN A 418 13.74 13.05 23.29
N VAL A 419 14.30 12.35 22.30
CA VAL A 419 15.46 12.77 21.50
C VAL A 419 15.08 13.89 20.53
N LEU A 420 13.80 13.97 20.17
CA LEU A 420 13.23 14.98 19.28
C LEU A 420 12.29 15.95 20.02
N PRO A 421 12.73 16.62 21.11
CA PRO A 421 11.83 17.34 22.02
C PRO A 421 11.19 18.60 21.41
N ASP A 422 11.83 19.18 20.39
CA ASP A 422 11.37 20.38 19.68
C ASP A 422 10.96 20.06 18.23
N PHE A 423 10.82 18.78 17.89
CA PHE A 423 10.34 18.38 16.57
C PHE A 423 8.81 18.32 16.59
N THR A 424 8.18 19.02 15.66
CA THR A 424 6.72 19.08 15.54
C THR A 424 6.38 18.99 14.05
N PRO A 425 6.20 17.78 13.53
CA PRO A 425 5.90 17.62 12.14
C PRO A 425 4.55 18.26 11.81
N THR A 426 4.53 18.89 10.64
CA THR A 426 3.36 19.61 10.15
C THR A 426 3.08 19.17 8.73
N PHE A 427 1.82 18.89 8.44
CA PHE A 427 1.33 18.54 7.12
C PHE A 427 0.28 19.54 6.72
N ASN A 428 0.39 20.10 5.53
CA ASN A 428 -0.53 21.13 5.08
C ASN A 428 -1.28 20.67 3.82
N LEU A 429 -2.60 20.68 3.90
CA LEU A 429 -3.47 20.59 2.72
C LEU A 429 -3.85 22.01 2.30
N LEU A 430 -3.51 22.39 1.07
CA LEU A 430 -3.80 23.73 0.58
C LEU A 430 -5.28 23.84 0.25
N ARG A 431 -5.83 25.06 0.37
CA ARG A 431 -7.24 25.35 0.07
C ARG A 431 -7.69 24.82 -1.28
N ASN A 432 -6.82 24.88 -2.29
CA ASN A 432 -7.14 24.42 -3.65
C ASN A 432 -7.42 22.91 -3.69
N ASP A 433 -6.75 22.13 -2.86
CA ASP A 433 -6.91 20.66 -2.76
C ASP A 433 -8.19 20.30 -2.00
N LEU A 434 -8.70 21.23 -1.18
CA LEU A 434 -9.90 21.06 -0.37
C LEU A 434 -11.18 21.57 -1.03
N LEU A 435 -11.11 22.23 -2.20
CA LEU A 435 -12.28 22.88 -2.82
C LEU A 435 -13.44 21.92 -3.14
N SER A 436 -13.13 20.65 -3.43
CA SER A 436 -14.12 19.60 -3.69
C SER A 436 -14.30 18.64 -2.51
N VAL A 437 -13.54 18.83 -1.42
CA VAL A 437 -13.55 17.96 -0.25
C VAL A 437 -14.52 18.55 0.77
N THR A 438 -15.55 17.79 1.11
CA THR A 438 -16.54 18.18 2.13
C THR A 438 -16.37 17.43 3.43
N HIS A 439 -15.80 16.22 3.40
CA HIS A 439 -15.56 15.41 4.58
C HIS A 439 -14.16 14.79 4.51
N LEU A 440 -13.51 14.76 5.67
CA LEU A 440 -12.22 14.13 5.87
C LEU A 440 -12.34 12.97 6.87
N GLN A 441 -11.53 11.95 6.67
CA GLN A 441 -11.32 10.87 7.63
C GLN A 441 -9.84 10.55 7.71
N PHE A 442 -9.40 10.21 8.91
CA PHE A 442 -8.00 9.95 9.23
C PHE A 442 -7.87 8.50 9.69
N GLU A 443 -6.86 7.82 9.17
CA GLU A 443 -6.58 6.41 9.45
C GLU A 443 -5.11 6.29 9.82
N LEU A 444 -4.82 5.71 10.98
CA LEU A 444 -3.48 5.34 11.37
C LEU A 444 -3.30 3.86 11.05
N GLU A 445 -2.41 3.56 10.10
CA GLU A 445 -1.96 2.20 9.83
C GLU A 445 -0.70 1.91 10.63
N GLU A 446 -0.74 0.87 11.44
CA GLU A 446 0.32 0.56 12.36
C GLU A 446 0.42 -0.96 12.55
N LYS A 447 1.61 -1.54 12.36
CA LYS A 447 1.84 -3.00 12.43
C LYS A 447 0.84 -3.81 11.57
N GLY A 448 0.41 -3.25 10.44
CA GLY A 448 -0.57 -3.85 9.53
C GLY A 448 -2.04 -3.77 10.00
N LEU A 449 -2.30 -3.16 11.15
CA LEU A 449 -3.64 -2.82 11.64
C LEU A 449 -3.99 -1.39 11.24
N THR A 450 -5.28 -1.09 11.12
CA THR A 450 -5.76 0.26 10.80
C THR A 450 -6.76 0.72 11.85
N SER A 451 -6.52 1.88 12.45
CA SER A 451 -7.46 2.53 13.36
C SER A 451 -7.94 3.87 12.80
N LEU A 452 -9.22 4.19 13.02
CA LEU A 452 -9.78 5.46 12.60
C LEU A 452 -9.60 6.50 13.70
N GLY A 453 -9.18 7.70 13.32
CA GLY A 453 -9.01 8.81 14.26
C GLY A 453 -10.36 9.28 14.77
N LYS A 454 -10.55 9.23 16.08
CA LYS A 454 -11.69 9.85 16.75
C LYS A 454 -11.46 11.35 16.90
N LEU A 455 -12.42 12.15 16.50
CA LEU A 455 -12.38 13.60 16.54
C LEU A 455 -12.87 14.11 17.89
N GLU A 456 -12.05 14.92 18.54
CA GLU A 456 -12.43 15.71 19.71
C GLU A 456 -12.29 17.19 19.37
N ASP A 457 -13.41 17.92 19.36
CA ASP A 457 -13.44 19.36 19.15
C ASP A 457 -12.77 20.08 20.34
N LEU A 458 -11.72 20.84 20.06
CA LEU A 458 -10.96 21.60 21.06
C LEU A 458 -11.42 23.07 21.17
N GLY A 459 -12.34 23.51 20.30
CA GLY A 459 -12.71 24.92 20.09
C GLY A 459 -11.86 25.56 18.98
N ASP A 460 -12.10 26.84 18.66
CA ASP A 460 -11.28 27.70 17.77
C ASP A 460 -10.93 27.18 16.36
N GLY A 461 -11.65 26.15 15.89
CA GLY A 461 -11.38 25.50 14.61
C GLY A 461 -10.26 24.46 14.67
N THR A 462 -9.94 23.96 15.87
CA THR A 462 -8.97 22.88 16.11
C THR A 462 -9.66 21.60 16.61
N PHE A 463 -9.15 20.45 16.15
CA PHE A 463 -9.62 19.13 16.59
C PHE A 463 -8.43 18.27 16.97
N SER A 464 -8.59 17.50 18.05
CA SER A 464 -7.72 16.36 18.32
C SER A 464 -8.21 15.15 17.52
N LEU A 465 -7.27 14.40 16.94
CA LEU A 465 -7.46 13.07 16.41
C LEU A 465 -6.88 12.10 17.42
N VAL A 466 -7.74 11.32 18.06
CA VAL A 466 -7.37 10.33 19.08
C VAL A 466 -7.54 8.94 18.46
N PHE A 467 -6.45 8.20 18.37
CA PHE A 467 -6.45 6.82 17.87
C PHE A 467 -6.55 5.82 19.02
N GLU A 468 -6.90 4.58 18.71
CA GLU A 468 -7.17 3.54 19.71
C GLU A 468 -5.94 3.18 20.54
N ASP A 469 -4.75 3.24 19.94
CA ASP A 469 -3.46 3.08 20.58
C ASP A 469 -3.13 4.20 21.59
N GLY A 470 -3.91 5.29 21.57
CA GLY A 470 -3.71 6.50 22.38
C GLY A 470 -2.89 7.57 21.68
N THR A 471 -2.46 7.36 20.44
CA THR A 471 -1.80 8.38 19.60
C THR A 471 -2.73 9.57 19.41
N GLN A 472 -2.21 10.79 19.60
CA GLN A 472 -2.99 12.03 19.48
C GLN A 472 -2.33 13.06 18.58
N LEU A 473 -3.11 13.59 17.62
CA LEU A 473 -2.67 14.62 16.70
C LEU A 473 -3.62 15.81 16.73
N THR A 474 -3.11 17.03 16.55
CA THR A 474 -3.94 18.25 16.56
C THR A 474 -4.06 18.84 15.16
N THR A 475 -5.29 19.06 14.69
CA THR A 475 -5.59 19.72 13.43
C THR A 475 -5.93 21.19 13.67
N ALA A 476 -5.67 22.05 12.68
CA ALA A 476 -6.03 23.46 12.71
C ALA A 476 -6.30 24.01 11.29
N LEU A 477 -7.32 24.85 11.13
CA LEU A 477 -7.44 25.72 9.95
C LEU A 477 -6.60 26.98 10.13
N LYS A 478 -5.82 27.34 9.11
CA LYS A 478 -4.94 28.52 9.13
C LYS A 478 -5.21 29.44 7.93
N ASP A 479 -5.27 30.74 8.19
CA ASP A 479 -5.40 31.78 7.16
C ASP A 479 -4.09 32.00 6.39
N GLU A 480 -2.95 31.71 6.99
CA GLU A 480 -1.63 31.91 6.39
C GLU A 480 -1.15 30.65 5.65
N VAL A 481 -0.78 30.83 4.39
CA VAL A 481 -0.08 29.79 3.62
C VAL A 481 1.35 29.64 4.16
N PRO A 482 1.89 28.41 4.33
CA PRO A 482 3.28 28.17 4.62
C PRO A 482 4.20 29.02 3.74
N SER A 483 5.21 29.64 4.35
CA SER A 483 6.20 30.43 3.63
C SER A 483 7.04 29.58 2.67
N SER A 484 7.16 28.29 2.95
CA SER A 484 7.84 27.30 2.11
C SER A 484 6.82 26.32 1.54
N PRO A 485 6.76 26.11 0.21
CA PRO A 485 5.96 25.03 -0.36
C PRO A 485 6.54 23.67 0.05
N ASN A 486 5.71 22.64 0.21
CA ASN A 486 6.19 21.27 0.36
C ASN A 486 6.77 20.77 -0.98
N LEU A 487 8.00 20.27 -0.95
CA LEU A 487 8.72 19.76 -2.10
C LEU A 487 8.87 18.24 -2.10
N LEU A 488 8.53 17.56 -0.99
CA LEU A 488 8.65 16.10 -0.90
C LEU A 488 7.49 15.41 -1.63
N GLN A 489 7.81 14.37 -2.39
CA GLN A 489 6.88 13.50 -3.10
C GLN A 489 7.18 12.03 -2.77
N ASP A 490 6.18 11.17 -2.97
CA ASP A 490 6.29 9.72 -2.88
C ASP A 490 7.00 9.25 -1.60
N ASP A 491 6.51 9.70 -0.44
CA ASP A 491 7.05 9.33 0.87
C ASP A 491 8.55 9.67 1.04
N ALA A 492 8.94 10.86 0.55
CA ALA A 492 10.31 11.33 0.47
C ALA A 492 11.24 10.53 -0.48
N ALA A 493 10.67 9.79 -1.44
CA ALA A 493 11.46 9.26 -2.55
C ALA A 493 12.10 10.38 -3.40
N ILE A 494 11.35 11.48 -3.61
CA ILE A 494 11.74 12.60 -4.49
C ILE A 494 11.54 13.95 -3.81
N ILE A 495 12.50 14.87 -4.00
CA ILE A 495 12.33 16.31 -3.78
C ILE A 495 12.11 16.97 -5.15
N ASP A 496 10.93 17.53 -5.38
CA ASP A 496 10.52 18.17 -6.62
C ASP A 496 10.76 19.70 -6.57
N LEU A 497 11.77 20.16 -7.31
CA LEU A 497 12.09 21.58 -7.48
C LEU A 497 11.56 22.15 -8.80
N THR A 498 10.74 21.41 -9.57
CA THR A 498 10.32 21.80 -10.93
C THR A 498 9.51 23.09 -10.99
N ASN A 499 8.74 23.36 -9.93
CA ASN A 499 7.97 24.60 -9.79
C ASN A 499 8.82 25.81 -9.38
N LEU A 500 10.10 25.60 -9.07
CA LEU A 500 11.05 26.65 -8.72
C LEU A 500 11.99 26.91 -9.91
N THR A 501 12.43 28.16 -10.06
CA THR A 501 13.32 28.54 -11.18
C THR A 501 14.59 29.21 -10.70
N GLY A 502 15.69 28.97 -11.40
CA GLY A 502 16.97 29.61 -11.09
C GLY A 502 17.63 29.00 -9.86
N THR A 503 18.27 29.85 -9.05
CA THR A 503 18.94 29.42 -7.82
C THR A 503 17.94 29.34 -6.67
N VAL A 504 17.88 28.20 -6.00
CA VAL A 504 16.99 27.94 -4.86
C VAL A 504 17.83 27.87 -3.59
N SER A 505 17.58 28.74 -2.62
CA SER A 505 18.24 28.68 -1.32
C SER A 505 17.41 27.84 -0.36
N ILE A 506 18.06 26.88 0.29
CA ILE A 506 17.44 26.02 1.30
C ILE A 506 18.18 26.22 2.61
N SER A 507 17.43 26.39 3.69
CA SER A 507 17.95 26.40 5.06
C SER A 507 17.18 25.37 5.88
N GLY A 508 17.86 24.60 6.70
CA GLY A 508 17.22 23.53 7.44
C GLY A 508 18.00 23.10 8.67
N GLU A 509 17.55 22.00 9.25
CA GLU A 509 18.14 21.38 10.43
C GLU A 509 18.26 19.88 10.22
N ILE A 510 19.39 19.32 10.64
CA ILE A 510 19.59 17.89 10.80
C ILE A 510 19.59 17.58 12.30
N ARG A 511 18.76 16.62 12.71
CA ARG A 511 18.71 16.03 14.04
C ARG A 511 19.18 14.59 13.91
N ARG A 512 20.04 14.13 14.81
CA ARG A 512 20.64 12.79 14.70
C ARG A 512 20.52 12.03 16.02
N GLU A 513 19.76 10.96 16.03
CA GLU A 513 19.70 9.93 17.08
C GLU A 513 20.68 8.80 16.79
N ALA A 514 20.90 8.48 15.51
CA ALA A 514 21.74 7.43 14.97
C ALA A 514 22.94 6.98 15.82
N SER A 515 23.11 5.66 15.89
CA SER A 515 24.34 5.06 16.41
C SER A 515 25.54 5.24 15.47
N MET A 516 25.30 5.37 14.15
CA MET A 516 26.32 5.44 13.10
C MET A 516 26.55 6.86 12.55
N ASP A 517 27.78 7.25 12.23
CA ASP A 517 28.13 8.63 11.78
C ASP A 517 27.71 8.91 10.33
N ASN A 518 26.40 8.95 10.09
CA ASN A 518 25.86 8.97 8.74
C ASN A 518 26.08 10.31 8.01
N LEU A 519 26.28 10.20 6.71
CA LEU A 519 26.32 11.31 5.76
C LEU A 519 25.06 11.29 4.90
N VAL A 520 24.26 12.35 4.95
CA VAL A 520 23.12 12.53 4.05
C VAL A 520 23.47 13.49 2.92
N ASP A 521 23.12 13.14 1.69
CA ASP A 521 23.29 14.01 0.53
C ASP A 521 22.19 13.77 -0.50
N LEU A 522 22.12 14.65 -1.50
CA LEU A 522 21.12 14.63 -2.55
C LEU A 522 21.77 14.30 -3.90
N TYR A 523 21.01 13.71 -4.81
CA TYR A 523 21.45 13.44 -6.18
C TYR A 523 20.38 13.79 -7.20
N VAL A 524 20.81 14.18 -8.40
CA VAL A 524 19.88 14.56 -9.47
C VAL A 524 19.21 13.33 -10.08
N THR A 525 17.90 13.40 -10.22
CA THR A 525 17.05 12.37 -10.80
C THR A 525 15.97 12.99 -11.72
N ASP A 526 15.18 12.16 -12.40
CA ASP A 526 13.95 12.58 -13.09
C ASP A 526 12.70 12.35 -12.22
N ALA A 527 11.51 12.64 -12.76
CA ALA A 527 10.25 12.52 -12.01
C ALA A 527 9.92 11.07 -11.62
N ASP A 528 10.51 10.09 -12.30
CA ASP A 528 10.29 8.66 -12.04
C ASP A 528 11.42 8.06 -11.18
N GLY A 529 12.31 8.90 -10.65
CA GLY A 529 13.46 8.45 -9.87
C GLY A 529 14.63 7.95 -10.71
N ALA A 530 14.64 8.11 -12.03
CA ALA A 530 15.73 7.62 -12.86
C ALA A 530 16.96 8.54 -12.91
N VAL A 531 18.14 7.93 -12.95
CA VAL A 531 19.43 8.63 -13.04
C VAL A 531 20.10 8.40 -14.38
N PHE A 532 20.92 9.37 -14.80
CA PHE A 532 21.70 9.28 -16.03
C PHE A 532 23.19 9.22 -15.72
N ASP A 533 23.92 8.26 -16.30
CA ASP A 533 25.38 8.28 -16.20
C ASP A 533 26.01 9.39 -17.05
N THR A 534 27.33 9.56 -16.93
CA THR A 534 28.10 10.55 -17.69
C THR A 534 28.07 10.35 -19.21
N MET A 535 27.64 9.18 -19.67
CA MET A 535 27.48 8.84 -21.09
C MET A 535 26.04 9.06 -21.58
N GLY A 536 25.11 9.42 -20.69
CA GLY A 536 23.70 9.65 -20.97
C GLY A 536 22.84 8.38 -20.97
N ASN A 537 23.35 7.25 -20.46
CA ASN A 537 22.52 6.05 -20.28
C ASN A 537 21.60 6.25 -19.07
N LYS A 538 20.32 5.92 -19.25
CA LYS A 538 19.29 6.00 -18.21
C LYS A 538 19.26 4.69 -17.40
N TYR A 539 19.21 4.81 -16.07
CA TYR A 539 19.00 3.70 -15.13
C TYR A 539 17.79 4.05 -14.28
N MET A 540 16.81 3.14 -14.22
CA MET A 540 15.74 3.21 -13.23
C MET A 540 16.26 2.68 -11.89
N PRO A 541 15.61 3.03 -10.76
CA PRO A 541 15.86 2.31 -9.50
C PRO A 541 15.80 0.79 -9.71
N GLY A 542 16.43 -0.03 -8.88
CA GLY A 542 16.66 -1.46 -9.03
C GLY A 542 17.56 -1.91 -10.20
N ASP A 543 17.93 -1.04 -11.16
CA ASP A 543 18.78 -1.43 -12.28
C ASP A 543 20.24 -1.62 -11.86
N ALA A 544 20.91 -2.59 -12.47
CA ALA A 544 22.35 -2.76 -12.31
C ALA A 544 23.10 -1.51 -12.84
N GLY A 545 23.74 -0.77 -11.93
CA GLY A 545 24.45 0.47 -12.25
C GLY A 545 23.75 1.74 -11.77
N TYR A 546 22.51 1.66 -11.30
CA TYR A 546 21.77 2.81 -10.75
C TYR A 546 22.55 3.50 -9.63
N GLN A 547 22.93 2.79 -8.58
CA GLN A 547 23.62 3.38 -7.42
C GLN A 547 24.90 4.13 -7.83
N ALA A 548 25.70 3.55 -8.72
CA ALA A 548 26.92 4.20 -9.21
C ALA A 548 26.62 5.49 -10.00
N ALA A 549 25.57 5.49 -10.84
CA ALA A 549 25.13 6.68 -11.56
C ALA A 549 24.54 7.74 -10.62
N ALA A 550 23.76 7.33 -9.61
CA ALA A 550 23.21 8.22 -8.58
C ALA A 550 24.32 8.93 -7.78
N ILE A 551 25.31 8.18 -7.29
CA ILE A 551 26.47 8.76 -6.58
C ILE A 551 27.29 9.68 -7.48
N SER A 552 27.43 9.36 -8.77
CA SER A 552 28.09 10.26 -9.74
C SER A 552 27.33 11.58 -9.96
N ASN A 553 26.04 11.63 -9.65
CA ASN A 553 25.16 12.78 -9.81
C ASN A 553 24.87 13.52 -8.50
N ARG A 554 25.60 13.21 -7.42
CA ARG A 554 25.39 13.84 -6.11
C ARG A 554 25.72 15.33 -6.10
N LEU A 555 25.03 16.07 -5.26
CA LEU A 555 25.17 17.52 -5.11
C LEU A 555 26.29 17.93 -4.15
N ASN A 556 26.84 16.99 -3.36
CA ASN A 556 27.94 17.22 -2.41
C ASN A 556 27.56 18.25 -1.33
N ILE A 557 26.31 18.23 -0.86
CA ILE A 557 25.85 19.07 0.25
C ILE A 557 26.47 18.58 1.57
N ASN A 558 26.67 17.26 1.69
CA ASN A 558 27.35 16.60 2.79
C ASN A 558 26.76 16.95 4.17
N LEU A 559 25.47 16.66 4.36
CA LEU A 559 24.78 16.90 5.63
C LEU A 559 25.22 15.86 6.66
N THR A 560 25.75 16.35 7.79
CA THR A 560 26.17 15.53 8.94
C THR A 560 25.75 16.21 10.23
N GLY A 561 25.48 15.41 11.27
CA GLY A 561 25.11 15.87 12.61
C GLY A 561 25.85 15.08 13.69
N ASP A 562 25.94 15.65 14.90
CA ASP A 562 26.49 14.92 16.06
C ASP A 562 25.36 14.14 16.76
N HIS A 563 25.67 12.98 17.37
CA HIS A 563 24.72 12.19 18.16
C HIS A 563 24.02 13.02 19.25
N GLY A 564 22.68 12.94 19.26
CA GLY A 564 21.80 13.66 20.17
C GLY A 564 21.86 15.19 20.02
N LYS A 565 22.19 15.70 18.82
CA LYS A 565 22.26 17.14 18.53
C LYS A 565 21.42 17.52 17.32
N THR A 566 20.98 18.77 17.34
CA THR A 566 20.43 19.49 16.18
C THR A 566 21.51 20.40 15.61
N LYS A 567 21.65 20.42 14.28
CA LYS A 567 22.59 21.29 13.57
C LYS A 567 21.89 21.93 12.38
N SER A 568 21.98 23.25 12.27
CA SER A 568 21.45 23.96 11.10
C SER A 568 22.37 23.82 9.90
N PHE A 569 21.79 23.83 8.70
CA PHE A 569 22.52 23.86 7.44
C PHE A 569 21.88 24.87 6.47
N ASP A 570 22.72 25.35 5.55
CA ASP A 570 22.29 26.12 4.39
C ASP A 570 22.85 25.46 3.14
N ALA A 571 22.02 25.37 2.10
CA ALA A 571 22.37 24.82 0.80
C ALA A 571 21.84 25.71 -0.32
N THR A 572 22.46 25.58 -1.49
CA THR A 572 22.01 26.28 -2.70
C THR A 572 21.84 25.25 -3.80
N LEU A 573 20.60 25.13 -4.28
CA LEU A 573 20.20 24.20 -5.31
C LEU A 573 19.84 24.94 -6.60
N THR A 574 19.59 24.17 -7.65
CA THR A 574 19.05 24.68 -8.92
C THR A 574 17.59 24.24 -9.03
N GLY A 575 16.68 25.19 -9.27
CA GLY A 575 15.27 24.89 -9.56
C GLY A 575 15.11 24.19 -10.90
N GLY A 576 13.96 23.56 -11.12
CA GLY A 576 13.69 22.82 -12.35
C GLY A 576 14.15 21.35 -12.34
N MET A 577 14.53 20.80 -11.17
CA MET A 577 15.10 19.45 -11.05
C MET A 577 14.28 18.58 -10.09
N HIS A 578 14.42 17.26 -10.21
CA HIS A 578 14.03 16.31 -9.17
C HIS A 578 15.30 15.81 -8.49
N LEU A 579 15.24 15.61 -7.18
CA LEU A 579 16.37 15.09 -6.41
C LEU A 579 15.94 13.85 -5.63
N GLY A 580 16.79 12.83 -5.62
CA GLY A 580 16.69 11.73 -4.68
C GLY A 580 17.58 12.00 -3.45
N ILE A 581 17.34 11.24 -2.38
CA ILE A 581 18.12 11.31 -1.14
C ILE A 581 18.92 10.03 -1.00
N PHE A 582 20.17 10.13 -0.53
CA PHE A 582 20.91 8.95 -0.07
C PHE A 582 21.59 9.22 1.27
N VAL A 583 21.83 8.14 1.99
CA VAL A 583 22.49 8.09 3.29
C VAL A 583 23.66 7.13 3.17
N ALA A 584 24.88 7.64 3.33
CA ALA A 584 26.07 6.82 3.48
C ALA A 584 26.27 6.51 4.97
N VAL A 585 26.19 5.23 5.30
CA VAL A 585 26.16 4.75 6.69
C VAL A 585 27.57 4.77 7.30
N ASP A 586 27.66 5.19 8.56
CA ASP A 586 28.90 5.19 9.36
C ASP A 586 30.10 5.89 8.70
N GLY A 587 29.85 7.06 8.11
CA GLY A 587 30.88 7.96 7.58
C GLY A 587 31.62 7.40 6.37
N VAL A 588 31.09 6.35 5.73
CA VAL A 588 31.68 5.76 4.53
C VAL A 588 31.73 6.80 3.42
N ASP A 589 32.84 6.83 2.67
CA ASP A 589 32.92 7.65 1.48
C ASP A 589 32.01 7.04 0.38
N PRO A 590 30.97 7.75 -0.06
CA PRO A 590 30.01 7.22 -1.04
C PRO A 590 30.65 6.78 -2.36
N GLU A 591 31.82 7.34 -2.73
CA GLU A 591 32.49 6.98 -4.00
C GLU A 591 33.15 5.59 -3.98
N VAL A 592 33.39 5.03 -2.79
CA VAL A 592 34.07 3.73 -2.61
C VAL A 592 33.28 2.75 -1.73
N ALA A 593 32.10 3.16 -1.26
CA ALA A 593 31.19 2.34 -0.47
C ALA A 593 30.72 1.11 -1.26
N THR A 594 30.44 0.01 -0.54
CA THR A 594 29.72 -1.12 -1.13
C THR A 594 28.21 -0.82 -1.16
N THR A 595 27.47 -1.57 -1.99
CA THR A 595 26.05 -1.33 -2.26
C THR A 595 25.16 -1.41 -1.01
N ASP A 596 25.60 -2.12 0.03
CA ASP A 596 24.94 -2.28 1.32
C ASP A 596 25.30 -1.21 2.36
N GLN A 597 26.19 -0.27 2.03
CA GLN A 597 26.58 0.84 2.90
C GLN A 597 25.98 2.19 2.49
N ILE A 598 25.17 2.20 1.43
CA ILE A 598 24.41 3.36 0.99
C ILE A 598 22.93 3.00 0.95
N LEU A 599 22.12 3.80 1.64
CA LEU A 599 20.67 3.69 1.66
C LEU A 599 20.10 4.82 0.79
N PHE A 600 19.26 4.49 -0.18
CA PHE A 600 18.62 5.45 -1.07
C PHE A 600 17.15 5.64 -0.72
N SER A 601 16.58 6.79 -1.10
CA SER A 601 15.16 7.08 -0.97
C SER A 601 14.25 6.17 -1.80
N HIS A 602 14.79 5.55 -2.86
CA HIS A 602 14.11 4.50 -3.59
C HIS A 602 14.43 3.13 -2.98
N SER A 603 13.42 2.52 -2.32
CA SER A 603 13.58 1.25 -1.60
C SER A 603 14.06 0.09 -2.48
N GLY A 604 13.79 0.13 -3.79
CA GLY A 604 14.34 -0.78 -4.78
C GLY A 604 15.87 -0.88 -4.80
N GLU A 605 16.58 0.12 -4.29
CA GLU A 605 18.05 0.11 -4.18
C GLU A 605 18.56 -0.50 -2.88
N ASN A 606 17.73 -0.59 -1.86
CA ASN A 606 18.12 -1.01 -0.52
C ASN A 606 17.87 -2.50 -0.36
N LYS A 607 18.49 -3.30 -1.23
CA LYS A 607 18.32 -4.75 -1.23
C LYS A 607 19.21 -5.40 -0.18
N ASP A 608 18.63 -6.28 0.63
CA ASP A 608 19.46 -7.18 1.42
C ASP A 608 20.04 -8.31 0.55
N LYS A 609 20.85 -9.17 1.17
CA LYS A 609 21.50 -10.31 0.50
C LYS A 609 20.53 -11.33 -0.10
N LEU A 610 19.24 -11.25 0.25
CA LEU A 610 18.15 -12.09 -0.27
C LEU A 610 17.35 -11.37 -1.36
N GLY A 611 17.71 -10.14 -1.73
CA GLY A 611 17.02 -9.34 -2.74
C GLY A 611 15.78 -8.60 -2.21
N ARG A 612 15.53 -8.62 -0.89
CA ARG A 612 14.39 -7.92 -0.27
C ARG A 612 14.70 -6.43 -0.17
N THR A 613 13.74 -5.60 -0.55
CA THR A 613 13.87 -4.14 -0.58
C THR A 613 13.33 -3.52 0.71
N PHE A 614 14.09 -2.62 1.31
CA PHE A 614 13.72 -1.94 2.55
C PHE A 614 13.62 -0.43 2.33
N ASP A 615 12.60 0.17 2.92
CA ASP A 615 12.34 1.59 2.76
C ASP A 615 12.91 2.37 3.94
N HIS A 616 14.12 2.90 3.77
CA HIS A 616 14.90 3.51 4.85
C HIS A 616 14.64 5.01 5.04
N ILE A 617 13.82 5.62 4.19
CA ILE A 617 13.55 7.06 4.23
C ILE A 617 12.05 7.27 4.16
N LYS A 618 11.53 8.10 5.05
CA LYS A 618 10.09 8.34 5.19
C LYS A 618 9.78 9.82 5.28
N THR A 619 8.66 10.25 4.70
CA THR A 619 8.17 11.61 4.90
C THR A 619 7.58 11.72 6.30
N LEU A 620 8.14 12.63 7.10
CA LEU A 620 7.66 12.91 8.45
C LEU A 620 6.91 14.23 8.53
N GLY A 621 6.86 15.02 7.47
CA GLY A 621 6.27 16.35 7.46
C GLY A 621 6.44 17.02 6.11
N ASP A 622 5.81 18.18 5.93
CA ASP A 622 6.16 19.06 4.83
C ASP A 622 7.66 19.39 4.91
N ASN A 623 8.38 19.15 3.81
CA ASN A 623 9.84 19.28 3.73
C ASN A 623 10.61 18.66 4.91
N THR A 624 10.07 17.59 5.48
CA THR A 624 10.70 16.87 6.57
C THR A 624 10.69 15.37 6.32
N PHE A 625 11.86 14.75 6.42
CA PHE A 625 11.99 13.30 6.26
C PHE A 625 12.87 12.70 7.36
N GLY A 626 12.56 11.46 7.68
CA GLY A 626 13.24 10.60 8.63
C GLY A 626 14.04 9.55 7.90
N VAL A 627 15.06 9.04 8.55
CA VAL A 627 15.95 8.00 8.04
C VAL A 627 16.07 6.93 9.11
N GLU A 628 16.15 5.69 8.67
CA GLU A 628 16.54 4.51 9.44
C GLU A 628 17.90 4.03 8.92
N ASP A 629 18.94 4.07 9.74
CA ASP A 629 20.34 3.91 9.33
C ASP A 629 20.85 2.47 9.36
N GLN A 630 20.08 1.55 9.95
CA GLN A 630 20.47 0.17 10.13
C GLN A 630 19.93 -0.73 9.03
N ALA A 631 20.73 -1.73 8.64
CA ALA A 631 20.29 -2.74 7.67
C ALA A 631 19.00 -3.44 8.13
N ARG A 632 18.07 -3.67 7.20
CA ARG A 632 16.74 -4.28 7.46
C ARG A 632 15.86 -3.47 8.42
N LEU A 633 16.02 -2.15 8.39
CA LEU A 633 15.24 -1.16 9.11
C LEU A 633 15.43 -1.10 10.64
N GLY A 634 16.45 -1.75 11.21
CA GLY A 634 16.79 -1.56 12.63
C GLY A 634 15.61 -1.71 13.59
N ASP A 635 15.35 -0.65 14.36
CA ASP A 635 14.20 -0.52 15.27
C ASP A 635 12.99 0.17 14.63
N THR A 636 13.09 0.52 13.35
CA THR A 636 12.02 1.01 12.48
C THR A 636 11.39 2.33 12.94
N ASP A 637 12.07 3.13 13.76
CA ASP A 637 11.51 4.37 14.29
C ASP A 637 11.75 5.60 13.40
N PHE A 638 12.60 5.47 12.37
CA PHE A 638 12.96 6.50 11.40
C PHE A 638 13.43 7.83 12.02
N ASN A 639 13.88 7.80 13.27
CA ASN A 639 14.32 8.96 14.02
C ASN A 639 15.85 9.07 14.11
N ASP A 640 16.58 8.06 13.62
CA ASP A 640 18.04 8.03 13.53
C ASP A 640 18.60 9.32 12.92
N ILE A 641 17.99 9.77 11.82
CA ILE A 641 18.23 11.10 11.25
C ILE A 641 16.91 11.72 10.85
N VAL A 642 16.62 12.91 11.39
CA VAL A 642 15.50 13.73 10.93
C VAL A 642 16.02 15.01 10.31
N ILE A 643 15.65 15.24 9.06
CA ILE A 643 16.03 16.44 8.31
C ILE A 643 14.76 17.23 8.00
N SER A 644 14.72 18.49 8.43
CA SER A 644 13.69 19.45 8.06
C SER A 644 14.31 20.63 7.33
N PHE A 645 13.62 21.16 6.32
CA PHE A 645 14.15 22.28 5.55
C PHE A 645 13.07 23.23 5.05
N ASN A 646 13.49 24.45 4.72
CA ASN A 646 12.66 25.50 4.15
C ASN A 646 13.31 26.08 2.91
N VAL A 647 12.48 26.46 1.96
CA VAL A 647 12.87 27.20 0.76
C VAL A 647 12.68 28.69 1.02
N ALA A 648 13.69 29.49 0.67
CA ALA A 648 13.70 30.95 0.84
C ALA A 648 13.20 31.73 -0.38
#